data_AF-A0A3B0ULC7-F1
#
_entry.id   AF-A0A3B0ULC7-F1
#
_cell.length_a   1.000
_cell.length_b   1.000
_cell.length_c   1.000
_cell.angle_alpha   90.00
_cell.angle_beta   90.00
_cell.angle_gamma   90.00
#
_symmetry.space_group_name_H-M   'P 1'
#
loop_
_entity.id
_entity.type
_entity.pdbx_description
1 polymer ?
#
loop_
_entity_poly.entity_id
_entity_poly.type
_entity_poly.pdbx_seq_one_letter_code
_entity_poly.pdbx_strand_id
1 'polypeptide(L)'
;TPTYMSPEQVYGDKQLDGRSDIYALGVILFQMLTGNTPYDADTPARMMMKHVMDPVPQILNVRPDLPPACNEIINKAMAKERTDRFSSATDLSSAITAVTKHSLKQPNIEKLEEELTEMKEELLEEAPTSARTTAVPLDTATAAAAPPPPPPVESNSGSISFPTPTPQPQTVTKSGGVPKWIWGVVALIAVLCVGGSWLAFSLLSDGDDGFLAGDATNTPQAVDDDDEGDVVDDQATEEAIAAIETEEAATATTEAIPPTNTPEPATAVPTNTKVAPTPDALATRESIEATRAAEASPTPAAPPPPSSNLAAIFGPINSTLPHNDDAFIETDYADASPANFVMSVEMINPYGSVTGDWDFGLIFRQAEIDDEMRLVVRSDGSWSLNDRIADENNFIQEGNVSQYLNPDLGSSNLFQLIIIDDNGYFFLNNDFISQLDLSSRTNSGDIALATGFYASTEINGEVTPYNNFTLWPVASVYGPTSGELVHAIDELIKLESANVDQLNFIADATFTNPFAVSVNDWDFGFSFRTNGSFKYWLVIGSEGNWQLVDRQGSADDELTVAEGDTFNLNLGENETNSLRLIAWGNLGYFFLNDEYVTKFDISNNQDSGDIEAITAFYFDHEIEGEATGFADFTIIPLP
;
A
#
# COMPACT_ATOMS: atom_id res chain seq x y z
N THR A 1 -13.07 26.46 -5.64
CA THR A 1 -14.15 27.39 -5.24
C THR A 1 -13.70 28.85 -5.43
N PRO A 2 -14.61 29.84 -5.54
CA PRO A 2 -14.25 31.24 -5.82
C PRO A 2 -13.36 31.92 -4.76
N THR A 3 -13.39 31.42 -3.52
CA THR A 3 -12.72 31.97 -2.32
C THR A 3 -11.19 31.96 -2.38
N TYR A 4 -10.60 31.19 -3.30
CA TYR A 4 -9.14 31.07 -3.47
C TYR A 4 -8.69 31.51 -4.86
N MET A 5 -9.63 31.98 -5.69
CA MET A 5 -9.42 32.24 -7.11
C MET A 5 -8.52 33.47 -7.32
N SER A 6 -7.51 33.34 -8.17
CA SER A 6 -6.65 34.46 -8.53
C SER A 6 -7.37 35.45 -9.48
N PRO A 7 -6.97 36.73 -9.52
CA PRO A 7 -7.60 37.74 -10.39
C PRO A 7 -7.69 37.31 -11.86
N GLU A 8 -6.64 36.67 -12.37
CA GLU A 8 -6.56 36.14 -13.74
C GLU A 8 -7.53 34.99 -14.02
N GLN A 9 -7.79 34.12 -13.03
CA GLN A 9 -8.81 33.08 -13.14
C GLN A 9 -10.22 33.70 -13.15
N VAL A 10 -10.44 34.79 -12.40
CA VAL A 10 -11.68 35.58 -12.46
C VAL A 10 -11.85 36.26 -13.82
N TYR A 11 -10.77 36.74 -14.45
CA TYR A 11 -10.81 37.33 -15.79
C TYR A 11 -10.96 36.29 -16.91
N GLY A 12 -10.70 35.00 -16.64
CA GLY A 12 -10.71 33.93 -17.64
C GLY A 12 -9.49 33.97 -18.57
N ASP A 13 -8.33 34.39 -18.06
CA ASP A 13 -7.08 34.39 -18.83
C ASP A 13 -6.71 32.97 -19.30
N LYS A 14 -6.50 32.80 -20.60
CA LYS A 14 -6.11 31.51 -21.20
C LYS A 14 -4.69 31.05 -20.86
N GLN A 15 -3.86 31.95 -20.35
CA GLN A 15 -2.49 31.66 -19.93
C GLN A 15 -2.42 31.84 -18.42
N LEU A 16 -2.61 30.75 -17.68
CA LEU A 16 -2.35 30.69 -16.25
C LEU A 16 -0.95 30.09 -16.05
N ASP A 17 -0.21 30.64 -15.10
CA ASP A 17 1.07 30.12 -14.64
C ASP A 17 1.02 29.85 -13.12
N GLY A 18 2.04 29.18 -12.57
CA GLY A 18 2.09 28.81 -11.15
C GLY A 18 2.06 29.99 -10.15
N ARG A 19 2.04 31.24 -10.65
CA ARG A 19 1.78 32.42 -9.83
C ARG A 19 0.31 32.55 -9.43
N SER A 20 -0.59 31.87 -10.14
CA SER A 20 -1.99 31.65 -9.74
C SER A 20 -2.03 30.91 -8.41
N ASP A 21 -1.24 29.84 -8.29
CA ASP A 21 -1.15 29.01 -7.07
C ASP A 21 -0.48 29.77 -5.93
N ILE A 22 0.55 30.58 -6.22
CA ILE A 22 1.16 31.50 -5.23
C ILE A 22 0.11 32.46 -4.63
N TYR A 23 -0.86 32.93 -5.42
CA TYR A 23 -1.95 33.76 -4.91
C TYR A 23 -2.90 32.95 -4.01
N ALA A 24 -3.31 31.75 -4.43
CA ALA A 24 -4.15 30.86 -3.62
C ALA A 24 -3.46 30.45 -2.30
N LEU A 25 -2.16 30.14 -2.33
CA LEU A 25 -1.34 29.90 -1.13
C LEU A 25 -1.26 31.13 -0.22
N GLY A 26 -1.25 32.36 -0.78
CA GLY A 26 -1.36 33.59 0.00
C GLY A 26 -2.70 33.72 0.74
N VAL A 27 -3.81 33.34 0.09
CA VAL A 27 -5.15 33.27 0.70
C VAL A 27 -5.19 32.24 1.83
N ILE A 28 -4.67 31.03 1.58
CA ILE A 28 -4.60 29.95 2.56
C ILE A 28 -3.71 30.34 3.74
N LEU A 29 -2.55 30.96 3.51
CA LEU A 29 -1.65 31.43 4.58
C LEU A 29 -2.32 32.48 5.48
N PHE A 30 -3.08 33.42 4.91
CA PHE A 30 -3.89 34.36 5.70
C PHE A 30 -4.94 33.60 6.54
N GLN A 31 -5.60 32.60 5.97
CA GLN A 31 -6.63 31.81 6.65
C GLN A 31 -6.06 30.94 7.77
N MET A 32 -4.93 30.25 7.58
CA MET A 32 -4.28 29.45 8.63
C MET A 32 -3.86 30.32 9.83
N LEU A 33 -3.40 31.54 9.58
CA LEU A 33 -2.93 32.44 10.64
C LEU A 33 -4.07 33.18 11.38
N THR A 34 -5.23 33.37 10.75
CA THR A 34 -6.35 34.17 11.30
C THR A 34 -7.64 33.39 11.56
N GLY A 35 -7.72 32.13 11.11
CA GLY A 35 -8.95 31.32 11.10
C GLY A 35 -10.00 31.75 10.07
N ASN A 36 -9.76 32.81 9.29
CA ASN A 36 -10.76 33.43 8.40
C ASN A 36 -10.16 33.73 7.03
N THR A 37 -10.94 33.63 5.96
CA THR A 37 -10.47 34.03 4.63
C THR A 37 -10.26 35.54 4.53
N PRO A 38 -9.31 36.03 3.71
CA PRO A 38 -9.06 37.46 3.56
C PRO A 38 -10.26 38.23 2.99
N TYR A 39 -11.10 37.56 2.20
CA TYR A 39 -12.36 38.14 1.73
C TYR A 39 -13.53 37.27 2.20
N ASP A 40 -14.61 37.93 2.58
CA ASP A 40 -15.92 37.34 2.85
C ASP A 40 -16.96 37.98 1.92
N ALA A 41 -17.88 37.17 1.38
CA ALA A 41 -18.96 37.59 0.51
C ALA A 41 -20.10 36.56 0.48
N ASP A 42 -21.34 37.06 0.49
CA ASP A 42 -22.59 36.30 0.46
C ASP A 42 -22.91 35.67 -0.91
N THR A 43 -22.16 35.97 -1.97
CA THR A 43 -22.31 35.31 -3.27
C THR A 43 -20.97 35.05 -3.99
N PRO A 44 -20.86 33.95 -4.76
CA PRO A 44 -19.71 33.66 -5.62
C PRO A 44 -19.21 34.84 -6.47
N ALA A 45 -20.13 35.54 -7.14
CA ALA A 45 -19.80 36.66 -8.01
C ALA A 45 -19.22 37.87 -7.24
N ARG A 46 -19.68 38.12 -6.00
CA ARG A 46 -19.08 39.16 -5.15
C ARG A 46 -17.72 38.74 -4.63
N MET A 47 -17.53 37.46 -4.29
CA MET A 47 -16.23 36.92 -3.88
C MET A 47 -15.18 37.12 -4.98
N MET A 48 -15.48 36.69 -6.21
CA MET A 48 -14.62 36.91 -7.40
C MET A 48 -14.25 38.40 -7.56
N MET A 49 -15.23 39.30 -7.43
CA MET A 49 -15.00 40.74 -7.55
C MET A 49 -14.07 41.28 -6.45
N LYS A 50 -14.11 40.73 -5.22
CA LYS A 50 -13.16 41.09 -4.15
C LYS A 50 -11.73 40.63 -4.46
N HIS A 51 -11.56 39.41 -4.98
CA HIS A 51 -10.25 38.95 -5.42
C HIS A 51 -9.63 39.86 -6.48
N VAL A 52 -10.44 40.44 -7.36
CA VAL A 52 -10.01 41.43 -8.36
C VAL A 52 -9.78 42.83 -7.77
N MET A 53 -10.74 43.38 -7.01
CA MET A 53 -10.79 44.83 -6.69
C MET A 53 -10.39 45.20 -5.25
N ASP A 54 -10.71 44.38 -4.25
CA ASP A 54 -10.49 44.75 -2.85
C ASP A 54 -8.99 44.62 -2.49
N PRO A 55 -8.41 45.54 -1.70
CA PRO A 55 -7.03 45.41 -1.25
C PRO A 55 -6.89 44.21 -0.30
N VAL A 56 -5.72 43.58 -0.30
CA VAL A 56 -5.39 42.49 0.63
C VAL A 56 -5.50 43.02 2.07
N PRO A 57 -6.27 42.37 2.97
CA PRO A 57 -6.40 42.86 4.34
C PRO A 57 -5.06 42.79 5.08
N GLN A 58 -4.79 43.80 5.91
CA GLN A 58 -3.62 43.78 6.77
C GLN A 58 -3.82 42.76 7.90
N ILE A 59 -3.04 41.67 7.87
CA ILE A 59 -3.18 40.57 8.83
C ILE A 59 -2.97 41.01 10.28
N LEU A 60 -2.11 42.02 10.51
CA LEU A 60 -1.82 42.56 11.84
C LEU A 60 -3.03 43.26 12.49
N ASN A 61 -4.08 43.60 11.73
CA ASN A 61 -5.34 44.10 12.29
C ASN A 61 -6.18 42.97 12.92
N VAL A 62 -5.92 41.71 12.54
CA VAL A 62 -6.61 40.51 13.06
C VAL A 62 -5.73 39.77 14.07
N ARG A 63 -4.41 39.71 13.82
CA ARG A 63 -3.39 39.10 14.69
C ARG A 63 -2.20 40.06 14.90
N PRO A 64 -2.30 41.01 15.86
CA PRO A 64 -1.25 42.00 16.13
C PRO A 64 0.06 41.41 16.70
N ASP A 65 0.03 40.15 17.13
CA ASP A 65 1.13 39.39 17.72
C ASP A 65 2.05 38.72 16.70
N LEU A 66 1.68 38.71 15.41
CA LEU A 66 2.51 38.15 14.35
C LEU A 66 3.68 39.08 13.97
N PRO A 67 4.84 38.53 13.53
CA PRO A 67 5.93 39.31 12.97
C PRO A 67 5.45 40.18 11.78
N PRO A 68 5.88 41.45 11.66
CA PRO A 68 5.45 42.33 10.57
C PRO A 68 5.71 41.77 9.16
N ALA A 69 6.76 40.97 9.00
CA ALA A 69 7.11 40.30 7.76
C ALA A 69 6.02 39.33 7.25
N CYS A 70 5.19 38.75 8.13
CA CYS A 70 4.04 37.94 7.71
C CYS A 70 3.05 38.75 6.85
N ASN A 71 2.84 40.03 7.20
CA ASN A 71 2.00 40.92 6.42
C ASN A 71 2.61 41.22 5.03
N GLU A 72 3.93 41.42 4.96
CA GLU A 72 4.63 41.68 3.69
C GLU A 72 4.56 40.47 2.75
N ILE A 73 4.78 39.25 3.29
CA ILE A 73 4.71 37.99 2.53
C ILE A 73 3.31 37.78 1.97
N ILE A 74 2.26 37.93 2.77
CA ILE A 74 0.87 37.75 2.30
C ILE A 74 0.50 38.79 1.25
N ASN A 75 0.83 40.07 1.48
CA ASN A 75 0.57 41.13 0.49
C ASN A 75 1.29 40.86 -0.84
N LYS A 76 2.51 40.33 -0.81
CA LYS A 76 3.24 39.96 -2.02
C LYS A 76 2.65 38.73 -2.70
N ALA A 77 2.36 37.66 -1.96
CA ALA A 77 1.73 36.45 -2.52
C ALA A 77 0.37 36.77 -3.18
N MET A 78 -0.45 37.59 -2.52
CA MET A 78 -1.77 38.02 -2.98
C MET A 78 -1.76 39.31 -3.82
N ALA A 79 -0.63 39.73 -4.39
CA ALA A 79 -0.58 40.91 -5.26
C ALA A 79 -1.49 40.72 -6.48
N LYS A 80 -2.20 41.77 -6.92
CA LYS A 80 -3.16 41.65 -8.01
C LYS A 80 -2.47 41.33 -9.34
N GLU A 81 -1.44 42.10 -9.68
CA GLU A 81 -0.57 41.86 -10.82
C GLU A 81 0.34 40.65 -10.56
N ARG A 82 0.38 39.68 -11.49
CA ARG A 82 1.20 38.46 -11.35
C ARG A 82 2.70 38.75 -11.36
N THR A 83 3.13 39.88 -11.90
CA THR A 83 4.53 40.33 -11.90
C THR A 83 5.05 40.69 -10.52
N ASP A 84 4.15 41.09 -9.63
CA ASP A 84 4.50 41.64 -8.31
C ASP A 84 4.55 40.55 -7.23
N ARG A 85 4.06 39.35 -7.57
CA ARG A 85 4.09 38.14 -6.72
C ARG A 85 5.49 37.56 -6.60
N PHE A 86 5.62 36.49 -5.81
CA PHE A 86 6.81 35.65 -5.84
C PHE A 86 6.96 35.00 -7.23
N SER A 87 8.20 34.85 -7.69
CA SER A 87 8.52 34.25 -9.00
C SER A 87 8.26 32.74 -9.04
N SER A 88 8.41 32.07 -7.90
CA SER A 88 8.20 30.64 -7.70
C SER A 88 7.66 30.36 -6.29
N ALA A 89 7.09 29.15 -6.08
CA ALA A 89 6.69 28.69 -4.75
C ALA A 89 7.90 28.56 -3.81
N THR A 90 9.08 28.23 -4.33
CA THR A 90 10.35 28.17 -3.59
C THR A 90 10.75 29.54 -3.00
N ASP A 91 10.49 30.63 -3.73
CA ASP A 91 10.75 31.99 -3.22
C ASP A 91 9.80 32.36 -2.06
N LEU A 92 8.54 31.95 -2.16
CA LEU A 92 7.54 32.11 -1.09
C LEU A 92 7.93 31.29 0.16
N SER A 93 8.28 30.01 -0.01
CA SER A 93 8.72 29.12 1.07
C SER A 93 9.99 29.65 1.76
N SER A 94 10.94 30.16 0.98
CA SER A 94 12.18 30.78 1.49
C SER A 94 11.88 32.02 2.34
N ALA A 95 10.94 32.87 1.90
CA ALA A 95 10.52 34.04 2.65
C ALA A 95 9.83 33.66 3.98
N ILE A 96 8.92 32.68 3.98
CA ILE A 96 8.28 32.17 5.20
C ILE A 96 9.33 31.61 6.17
N THR A 97 10.23 30.76 5.68
CA THR A 97 11.31 30.14 6.47
C THR A 97 12.21 31.18 7.13
N ALA A 98 12.51 32.29 6.44
CA ALA A 98 13.32 33.38 7.00
C ALA A 98 12.63 34.05 8.20
N VAL A 99 11.30 34.22 8.17
CA VAL A 99 10.54 34.77 9.29
C VAL A 99 10.56 33.83 10.50
N THR A 100 10.30 32.54 10.29
CA THR A 100 10.33 31.54 11.37
C THR A 100 11.70 31.49 12.05
N LYS A 101 12.79 31.45 11.28
CA LYS A 101 14.18 31.46 11.80
C LYS A 101 14.56 32.75 12.52
N HIS A 102 13.90 33.87 12.23
CA HIS A 102 14.11 35.14 12.92
C HIS A 102 13.23 35.29 14.18
N SER A 103 12.02 34.71 14.18
CA SER A 103 11.11 34.74 15.33
C SER A 103 11.62 33.85 16.48
N LEU A 104 12.29 32.74 16.16
CA LEU A 104 12.97 31.86 17.13
C LEU A 104 14.22 32.48 17.80
N LYS A 105 14.58 33.72 17.46
CA LYS A 105 15.75 34.44 18.02
C LYS A 105 15.39 35.58 18.98
N GLN A 106 14.14 35.67 19.46
CA GLN A 106 13.75 36.63 20.49
C GLN A 106 13.61 35.95 21.87
N PRO A 107 14.09 36.59 22.96
CA PRO A 107 14.36 35.89 24.21
C PRO A 107 13.11 35.77 25.08
N ASN A 108 12.62 34.55 25.25
CA ASN A 108 11.77 34.17 26.37
C ASN A 108 12.02 32.73 26.87
N ILE A 109 12.94 31.99 26.23
CA ILE A 109 13.31 30.62 26.61
C ILE A 109 14.29 30.64 27.79
N GLU A 110 15.33 31.49 27.77
CA GLU A 110 16.28 31.64 28.89
C GLU A 110 15.58 31.90 30.24
N LYS A 111 14.49 32.69 30.23
CA LYS A 111 13.70 32.96 31.44
C LYS A 111 12.87 31.75 31.91
N LEU A 112 12.36 30.95 30.98
CA LEU A 112 11.67 29.69 31.30
C LEU A 112 12.65 28.62 31.77
N GLU A 113 13.89 28.63 31.28
CA GLU A 113 14.96 27.74 31.71
C GLU A 113 15.47 28.11 33.13
N GLU A 114 15.59 29.39 33.46
CA GLU A 114 15.85 29.84 34.85
C GLU A 114 14.71 29.44 35.80
N GLU A 115 13.45 29.74 35.46
CA GLU A 115 12.27 29.37 36.29
C GLU A 115 12.13 27.84 36.47
N LEU A 116 12.44 27.05 35.44
CA LEU A 116 12.43 25.58 35.50
C LEU A 116 13.60 25.01 36.31
N THR A 117 14.73 25.73 36.39
CA THR A 117 15.90 25.35 37.19
C THR A 117 15.68 25.61 38.67
N GLU A 118 15.11 26.76 39.05
CA GLU A 118 14.74 27.04 40.45
C GLU A 118 13.75 25.99 41.00
N MET A 119 12.71 25.62 40.23
CA MET A 119 11.77 24.57 40.64
C MET A 119 12.43 23.19 40.79
N LYS A 120 13.51 22.89 40.05
CA LYS A 120 14.24 21.63 40.17
C LYS A 120 15.11 21.56 41.42
N GLU A 121 15.71 22.67 41.84
CA GLU A 121 16.49 22.72 43.09
C GLU A 121 15.58 22.60 44.32
N GLU A 122 14.42 23.26 44.33
CA GLU A 122 13.43 23.17 45.43
C GLU A 122 12.92 21.72 45.62
N LEU A 123 12.74 20.97 44.54
CA LEU A 123 12.35 19.55 44.55
C LEU A 123 13.46 18.58 45.01
N LEU A 124 14.72 19.02 45.10
CA LEU A 124 15.87 18.20 45.49
C LEU A 124 16.25 18.33 46.98
N GLU A 125 15.83 19.39 47.69
CA GLU A 125 16.13 19.56 49.13
C GLU A 125 15.14 18.84 50.09
N GLU A 126 13.93 18.49 49.65
CA GLU A 126 12.87 17.90 50.52
C GLU A 126 12.92 16.35 50.65
N ALA A 127 14.12 15.75 50.77
CA ALA A 127 14.28 14.31 51.08
C ALA A 127 14.52 14.07 52.59
N PRO A 128 13.57 13.51 53.36
CA PRO A 128 13.68 13.45 54.82
C PRO A 128 14.67 12.40 55.31
N THR A 129 15.73 12.84 56.00
CA THR A 129 16.59 11.97 56.80
C THR A 129 15.85 11.44 58.02
N SER A 130 15.64 10.12 58.12
CA SER A 130 15.34 9.48 59.41
C SER A 130 15.69 8.00 59.49
N ALA A 131 16.67 7.68 60.34
CA ALA A 131 16.82 6.35 60.94
C ALA A 131 17.42 6.47 62.34
N ARG A 132 16.59 6.70 63.38
CA ARG A 132 16.92 6.23 64.74
C ARG A 132 15.70 5.97 65.62
N THR A 133 15.60 4.70 66.02
CA THR A 133 14.68 4.11 66.99
C THR A 133 14.61 4.84 68.35
N THR A 134 13.39 5.05 68.86
CA THR A 134 13.03 4.75 70.26
C THR A 134 11.52 4.54 70.40
N ALA A 135 11.10 3.63 71.29
CA ALA A 135 9.70 3.28 71.55
C ALA A 135 9.19 3.92 72.86
N VAL A 136 7.86 3.99 73.06
CA VAL A 136 7.08 3.79 74.32
C VAL A 136 5.58 4.06 74.04
N PRO A 137 4.61 3.45 74.78
CA PRO A 137 3.28 3.16 74.23
C PRO A 137 2.09 3.84 74.97
N LEU A 138 0.87 3.44 74.55
CA LEU A 138 -0.42 3.52 75.28
C LEU A 138 -1.14 4.88 75.25
N ASP A 139 -2.36 4.97 74.69
CA ASP A 139 -3.59 4.70 75.47
C ASP A 139 -4.87 4.63 74.58
N THR A 140 -6.02 4.48 75.25
CA THR A 140 -7.31 3.99 74.75
C THR A 140 -8.38 5.10 74.75
N ALA A 141 -9.32 5.06 73.78
CA ALA A 141 -10.78 5.29 73.96
C ALA A 141 -11.52 6.14 72.89
N THR A 142 -12.56 5.52 72.31
CA THR A 142 -13.92 6.08 72.08
C THR A 142 -14.18 7.14 70.99
N ALA A 143 -14.56 6.61 69.81
CA ALA A 143 -15.80 6.87 69.05
C ALA A 143 -16.26 8.31 68.69
N ALA A 144 -16.31 8.56 67.38
CA ALA A 144 -17.39 9.29 66.71
C ALA A 144 -17.83 8.49 65.45
N ALA A 145 -19.12 8.53 65.08
CA ALA A 145 -19.72 7.54 64.19
C ALA A 145 -19.66 7.90 62.70
N ALA A 146 -19.51 6.87 61.85
CA ALA A 146 -19.75 6.92 60.40
C ALA A 146 -21.16 6.39 60.06
N PRO A 147 -21.77 6.81 58.93
CA PRO A 147 -23.05 6.26 58.47
C PRO A 147 -22.89 4.80 57.96
N PRO A 148 -23.98 4.00 57.96
CA PRO A 148 -23.92 2.61 57.49
C PRO A 148 -23.79 2.51 55.96
N PRO A 149 -23.18 1.44 55.43
CA PRO A 149 -23.18 1.14 54.00
C PRO A 149 -24.59 0.75 53.51
N PRO A 150 -24.89 0.92 52.20
CA PRO A 150 -26.14 0.43 51.61
C PRO A 150 -26.21 -1.10 51.62
N PRO A 151 -27.42 -1.69 51.63
CA PRO A 151 -27.60 -3.14 51.63
C PRO A 151 -27.19 -3.78 50.29
N PRO A 152 -26.93 -5.10 50.25
CA PRO A 152 -26.64 -5.81 49.01
C PRO A 152 -27.87 -5.83 48.10
N VAL A 153 -27.68 -5.62 46.81
CA VAL A 153 -28.74 -5.84 45.82
C VAL A 153 -28.86 -7.34 45.57
N GLU A 154 -29.94 -7.94 46.06
CA GLU A 154 -30.31 -9.32 45.72
C GLU A 154 -30.68 -9.39 44.23
N SER A 155 -29.95 -10.20 43.45
CA SER A 155 -30.31 -10.48 42.06
C SER A 155 -31.53 -11.38 42.02
N ASN A 156 -32.71 -10.78 41.88
CA ASN A 156 -33.97 -11.50 41.81
C ASN A 156 -34.20 -12.04 40.39
N SER A 157 -33.94 -13.33 40.17
CA SER A 157 -34.17 -14.04 38.91
C SER A 157 -35.67 -14.16 38.56
N GLY A 158 -36.26 -13.06 38.09
CA GLY A 158 -37.59 -13.05 37.49
C GLY A 158 -37.54 -13.55 36.05
N SER A 159 -38.05 -14.75 35.80
CA SER A 159 -38.07 -15.35 34.46
C SER A 159 -39.03 -14.60 33.51
N ILE A 160 -38.50 -13.91 32.50
CA ILE A 160 -39.26 -13.46 31.33
C ILE A 160 -39.30 -14.62 30.33
N SER A 161 -40.48 -15.23 30.16
CA SER A 161 -40.69 -16.29 29.18
C SER A 161 -40.99 -15.70 27.80
N PHE A 162 -40.05 -15.84 26.87
CA PHE A 162 -40.33 -15.69 25.44
C PHE A 162 -40.97 -17.00 24.91
N PRO A 163 -41.92 -16.93 23.94
CA PRO A 163 -42.56 -18.12 23.40
C PRO A 163 -41.56 -18.98 22.63
N THR A 164 -41.43 -20.24 23.04
CA THR A 164 -40.61 -21.26 22.37
C THR A 164 -41.14 -21.53 20.96
N PRO A 165 -40.30 -21.66 19.91
CA PRO A 165 -40.75 -22.16 18.63
C PRO A 165 -41.20 -23.62 18.79
N THR A 166 -42.46 -23.90 18.44
CA THR A 166 -43.00 -25.26 18.45
C THR A 166 -42.16 -26.16 17.54
N PRO A 167 -41.61 -27.29 18.03
CA PRO A 167 -40.88 -28.22 17.16
C PRO A 167 -41.87 -28.85 16.19
N GLN A 168 -41.70 -28.57 14.88
CA GLN A 168 -42.40 -29.32 13.85
C GLN A 168 -41.95 -30.80 13.89
N PRO A 169 -42.87 -31.75 13.62
CA PRO A 169 -42.54 -33.17 13.70
C PRO A 169 -41.52 -33.56 12.62
N GLN A 170 -40.35 -34.02 13.03
CA GLN A 170 -39.32 -34.54 12.14
C GLN A 170 -39.85 -35.75 11.36
N THR A 171 -40.14 -35.57 10.07
CA THR A 171 -40.41 -36.68 9.16
C THR A 171 -39.10 -37.39 8.84
N VAL A 172 -38.93 -38.61 9.35
CA VAL A 172 -37.77 -39.46 9.04
C VAL A 172 -37.79 -39.84 7.55
N THR A 173 -37.07 -39.11 6.71
CA THR A 173 -36.81 -39.48 5.32
C THR A 173 -35.56 -40.36 5.26
N LYS A 174 -35.76 -41.63 4.88
CA LYS A 174 -34.68 -42.62 4.72
C LYS A 174 -33.68 -42.18 3.65
N SER A 175 -32.41 -42.57 3.83
CA SER A 175 -31.35 -42.42 2.84
C SER A 175 -31.74 -43.07 1.50
N GLY A 176 -32.10 -42.23 0.52
CA GLY A 176 -32.40 -42.67 -0.84
C GLY A 176 -31.15 -42.68 -1.71
N GLY A 177 -30.77 -43.85 -2.21
CA GLY A 177 -29.68 -43.97 -3.18
C GLY A 177 -30.01 -43.27 -4.51
N VAL A 178 -28.97 -42.78 -5.20
CA VAL A 178 -29.06 -42.01 -6.45
C VAL A 178 -29.97 -42.70 -7.48
N PRO A 179 -31.02 -42.02 -7.99
CA PRO A 179 -32.01 -42.65 -8.84
C PRO A 179 -31.45 -42.95 -10.25
N LYS A 180 -31.77 -44.15 -10.77
CA LYS A 180 -31.17 -44.73 -11.98
C LYS A 180 -31.36 -43.93 -13.29
N TRP A 181 -32.22 -42.91 -13.32
CA TRP A 181 -32.38 -42.05 -14.50
C TRP A 181 -31.17 -41.15 -14.75
N ILE A 182 -30.39 -40.82 -13.72
CA ILE A 182 -29.17 -40.00 -13.82
C ILE A 182 -28.12 -40.68 -14.72
N TRP A 183 -27.97 -42.01 -14.62
CA TRP A 183 -27.11 -42.78 -15.53
C TRP A 183 -27.60 -42.78 -16.99
N GLY A 184 -28.91 -42.62 -17.21
CA GLY A 184 -29.47 -42.46 -18.56
C GLY A 184 -29.09 -41.13 -19.21
N VAL A 185 -29.04 -40.04 -18.42
CA VAL A 185 -28.62 -38.71 -18.90
C VAL A 185 -27.12 -38.70 -19.20
N VAL A 186 -26.29 -39.28 -18.33
CA VAL A 186 -24.82 -39.40 -18.56
C VAL A 186 -24.53 -40.23 -19.82
N ALA A 187 -25.25 -41.32 -20.05
CA ALA A 187 -25.10 -42.12 -21.27
C ALA A 187 -25.54 -41.37 -22.54
N LEU A 188 -26.59 -40.53 -22.46
CA LEU A 188 -27.05 -39.72 -23.59
C LEU A 188 -26.00 -38.67 -24.00
N ILE A 189 -25.40 -37.99 -23.02
CA ILE A 189 -24.35 -36.99 -23.25
C ILE A 189 -23.11 -37.64 -23.90
N ALA A 190 -22.68 -38.81 -23.38
CA ALA A 190 -21.55 -39.54 -23.97
C ALA A 190 -21.77 -39.94 -25.44
N VAL A 191 -23.00 -40.35 -25.81
CA VAL A 191 -23.36 -40.67 -27.21
C VAL A 191 -23.35 -39.43 -28.11
N LEU A 192 -23.78 -38.27 -27.61
CA LEU A 192 -23.75 -37.01 -28.36
C LEU A 192 -22.31 -36.52 -28.60
N CYS A 193 -21.42 -36.62 -27.60
CA CYS A 193 -20.01 -36.24 -27.75
C CYS A 193 -19.25 -37.14 -28.72
N VAL A 194 -19.52 -38.45 -28.74
CA VAL A 194 -18.89 -39.38 -29.70
C VAL A 194 -19.47 -39.20 -31.11
N GLY A 195 -20.79 -38.95 -31.23
CA GLY A 195 -21.45 -38.71 -32.51
C GLY A 195 -21.01 -37.40 -33.19
N GLY A 196 -20.89 -36.31 -32.43
CA GLY A 196 -20.45 -35.01 -32.96
C GLY A 196 -19.03 -35.05 -33.53
N SER A 197 -18.09 -35.68 -32.81
CA SER A 197 -16.69 -35.79 -33.24
C SER A 197 -16.51 -36.63 -34.51
N TRP A 198 -17.36 -37.64 -34.76
CA TRP A 198 -17.33 -38.41 -36.00
C TRP A 198 -17.87 -37.63 -37.21
N LEU A 199 -18.88 -36.79 -36.98
CA LEU A 199 -19.53 -35.99 -38.03
C LEU A 199 -18.65 -34.80 -38.46
N ALA A 200 -17.92 -34.18 -37.54
CA ALA A 200 -16.93 -33.14 -37.85
C ALA A 200 -15.73 -33.68 -38.66
N PHE A 201 -15.23 -34.88 -38.32
CA PHE A 201 -14.11 -35.51 -39.04
C PHE A 201 -14.49 -35.92 -40.48
N SER A 202 -15.77 -36.23 -40.73
CA SER A 202 -16.29 -36.57 -42.06
C SER A 202 -16.46 -35.38 -43.02
N LEU A 203 -16.38 -34.13 -42.54
CA LEU A 203 -16.63 -32.93 -43.35
C LEU A 203 -15.37 -32.13 -43.71
N LEU A 204 -14.20 -32.56 -43.22
CA LEU A 204 -12.92 -31.84 -43.40
C LEU A 204 -11.87 -32.65 -44.19
N SER A 205 -12.27 -33.71 -44.88
CA SER A 205 -11.39 -34.62 -45.63
C SER A 205 -12.04 -35.13 -46.92
N ASP A 206 -12.19 -34.26 -47.92
CA ASP A 206 -12.14 -34.62 -49.35
C ASP A 206 -12.10 -33.36 -50.23
N GLY A 207 -11.31 -33.37 -51.32
CA GLY A 207 -11.42 -32.40 -52.42
C GLY A 207 -10.19 -31.52 -52.70
N ASP A 208 -9.17 -32.11 -53.34
CA ASP A 208 -8.13 -31.38 -54.09
C ASP A 208 -8.64 -31.01 -55.52
N ASP A 209 -7.77 -30.43 -56.35
CA ASP A 209 -7.86 -30.24 -57.81
C ASP A 209 -8.61 -29.00 -58.37
N GLY A 210 -7.84 -27.94 -58.63
CA GLY A 210 -7.49 -27.61 -60.03
C GLY A 210 -8.44 -26.76 -60.92
N PHE A 211 -7.95 -25.56 -61.25
CA PHE A 211 -7.95 -24.97 -62.61
C PHE A 211 -9.28 -24.56 -63.29
N LEU A 212 -9.48 -23.24 -63.48
CA LEU A 212 -9.60 -22.64 -64.82
C LEU A 212 -9.52 -21.09 -64.80
N ALA A 213 -9.12 -20.51 -65.94
CA ALA A 213 -8.84 -19.08 -66.13
C ALA A 213 -10.07 -18.22 -66.49
N GLY A 214 -9.95 -16.90 -66.35
CA GLY A 214 -10.96 -15.92 -66.78
C GLY A 214 -10.51 -14.45 -66.69
N ASP A 215 -9.85 -13.96 -67.73
CA ASP A 215 -9.44 -12.55 -67.92
C ASP A 215 -10.63 -11.61 -68.21
N ALA A 216 -10.58 -10.35 -67.72
CA ALA A 216 -11.48 -9.27 -68.08
C ALA A 216 -10.95 -7.84 -67.75
N THR A 217 -9.91 -7.39 -68.46
CA THR A 217 -9.84 -6.09 -69.18
C THR A 217 -10.35 -4.75 -68.59
N ASN A 218 -9.49 -3.71 -68.71
CA ASN A 218 -9.74 -2.28 -69.04
C ASN A 218 -10.13 -1.22 -67.96
N THR A 219 -9.11 -0.46 -67.53
CA THR A 219 -8.86 1.02 -67.58
C THR A 219 -9.84 1.96 -68.34
N PRO A 220 -9.73 3.34 -68.28
CA PRO A 220 -8.77 4.24 -67.59
C PRO A 220 -9.33 5.58 -66.96
N GLN A 221 -8.39 6.49 -66.59
CA GLN A 221 -8.46 7.97 -66.39
C GLN A 221 -8.69 8.53 -64.97
N ALA A 222 -8.10 9.68 -64.56
CA ALA A 222 -6.95 10.50 -65.03
C ALA A 222 -6.68 11.65 -64.01
N VAL A 223 -5.74 12.57 -64.32
CA VAL A 223 -5.39 13.86 -63.64
C VAL A 223 -4.28 13.68 -62.58
N ASP A 224 -3.00 13.88 -62.94
CA ASP A 224 -2.19 15.14 -63.04
C ASP A 224 -1.70 15.57 -61.63
N ASP A 225 -0.47 16.04 -61.36
CA ASP A 225 0.66 16.55 -62.17
C ASP A 225 2.02 16.33 -61.43
N ASP A 226 3.13 16.80 -62.05
CA ASP A 226 4.49 17.02 -61.50
C ASP A 226 5.40 15.79 -61.21
N ASP A 227 6.73 15.82 -61.45
CA ASP A 227 7.64 16.12 -62.58
C ASP A 227 9.07 15.80 -62.04
N GLU A 228 10.03 15.48 -62.91
CA GLU A 228 11.45 15.15 -62.65
C GLU A 228 11.74 13.95 -61.68
N GLY A 229 12.57 12.94 -61.98
CA GLY A 229 13.40 12.71 -63.16
C GLY A 229 14.82 12.30 -62.79
N ASP A 230 15.14 11.00 -62.84
CA ASP A 230 16.31 10.56 -63.61
C ASP A 230 16.19 9.10 -64.06
N VAL A 231 16.85 8.76 -65.16
CA VAL A 231 16.83 7.48 -65.84
C VAL A 231 18.22 6.86 -65.80
N VAL A 232 18.29 5.55 -66.10
CA VAL A 232 19.35 4.80 -66.81
C VAL A 232 19.70 3.53 -65.99
N ASP A 233 19.21 2.32 -66.32
CA ASP A 233 19.39 1.52 -67.56
C ASP A 233 20.88 1.05 -67.68
N ASP A 234 21.28 -0.17 -68.02
CA ASP A 234 20.61 -1.48 -67.99
C ASP A 234 21.72 -2.57 -67.98
N GLN A 235 21.33 -3.84 -67.96
CA GLN A 235 22.01 -5.01 -68.59
C GLN A 235 23.53 -4.97 -68.91
N ALA A 236 24.27 -5.98 -68.39
CA ALA A 236 24.77 -7.11 -69.21
C ALA A 236 25.58 -8.11 -68.33
N THR A 237 25.16 -9.37 -68.13
CA THR A 237 25.17 -10.55 -69.04
C THR A 237 26.49 -11.34 -69.03
N GLU A 238 26.43 -12.51 -68.41
CA GLU A 238 27.21 -13.76 -68.65
C GLU A 238 28.74 -13.75 -68.82
N GLU A 239 29.45 -14.10 -67.74
CA GLU A 239 30.55 -15.10 -67.73
C GLU A 239 30.49 -15.86 -66.39
N ALA A 240 30.62 -17.19 -66.26
CA ALA A 240 30.63 -18.29 -67.23
C ALA A 240 30.15 -19.59 -66.53
N ILE A 241 29.70 -20.60 -67.29
CA ILE A 241 29.08 -21.84 -66.75
C ILE A 241 30.07 -23.03 -66.73
N ALA A 242 29.99 -23.85 -65.67
CA ALA A 242 30.22 -25.32 -65.59
C ALA A 242 31.33 -25.88 -64.66
N ALA A 243 30.86 -26.80 -63.80
CA ALA A 243 31.48 -28.05 -63.33
C ALA A 243 32.52 -28.06 -62.18
N ILE A 244 32.25 -28.88 -61.14
CA ILE A 244 32.81 -30.24 -60.96
C ILE A 244 32.17 -30.93 -59.71
N GLU A 245 31.98 -32.25 -59.77
CA GLU A 245 31.57 -33.14 -58.65
C GLU A 245 32.78 -33.81 -57.95
N THR A 246 32.55 -34.32 -56.72
CA THR A 246 33.27 -35.42 -56.01
C THR A 246 34.78 -35.24 -55.67
N GLU A 247 35.37 -35.89 -54.66
CA GLU A 247 34.97 -37.02 -53.78
C GLU A 247 35.68 -36.97 -52.39
N GLU A 248 35.46 -37.98 -51.53
CA GLU A 248 36.00 -38.13 -50.16
C GLU A 248 37.52 -38.46 -50.05
N ALA A 249 38.12 -38.28 -48.84
CA ALA A 249 38.50 -39.40 -47.93
C ALA A 249 39.74 -39.20 -47.03
N ALA A 250 39.65 -39.77 -45.80
CA ALA A 250 40.73 -40.35 -44.97
C ALA A 250 41.80 -39.43 -44.29
N THR A 251 42.35 -39.71 -43.09
CA THR A 251 42.08 -40.65 -41.95
C THR A 251 42.82 -40.09 -40.70
N ALA A 252 42.43 -40.36 -39.44
CA ALA A 252 42.87 -41.50 -38.60
C ALA A 252 42.50 -41.21 -37.10
N THR A 253 42.30 -42.14 -36.14
CA THR A 253 42.10 -43.61 -36.09
C THR A 253 41.74 -44.04 -34.63
N THR A 254 40.60 -44.75 -34.43
CA THR A 254 40.33 -45.80 -33.37
C THR A 254 40.33 -45.37 -31.86
N GLU A 255 39.52 -45.89 -30.90
CA GLU A 255 38.91 -47.22 -30.67
C GLU A 255 37.60 -47.21 -29.81
N ALA A 256 37.00 -48.40 -29.58
CA ALA A 256 35.88 -48.69 -28.67
C ALA A 256 36.13 -50.06 -27.94
N ILE A 257 35.33 -50.66 -27.05
CA ILE A 257 33.86 -50.71 -26.81
C ILE A 257 33.60 -50.95 -25.27
N PRO A 258 32.44 -51.41 -24.72
CA PRO A 258 32.04 -51.16 -23.30
C PRO A 258 31.94 -52.48 -22.46
N PRO A 259 30.98 -52.74 -21.53
CA PRO A 259 30.45 -52.01 -20.35
C PRO A 259 30.52 -52.81 -19.00
N THR A 260 30.01 -52.21 -17.90
CA THR A 260 29.37 -52.85 -16.70
C THR A 260 30.23 -53.39 -15.52
N ASN A 261 30.04 -52.86 -14.29
CA ASN A 261 29.59 -53.59 -13.08
C ASN A 261 29.46 -52.72 -11.78
N THR A 262 28.59 -53.19 -10.88
CA THR A 262 28.02 -52.60 -9.64
C THR A 262 28.60 -53.33 -8.38
N PRO A 263 28.31 -53.04 -7.08
CA PRO A 263 28.31 -51.80 -6.23
C PRO A 263 29.22 -51.84 -4.94
N GLU A 264 29.22 -50.73 -4.15
CA GLU A 264 29.37 -50.62 -2.65
C GLU A 264 30.70 -51.01 -1.92
N PRO A 265 30.94 -50.59 -0.63
CA PRO A 265 30.58 -49.33 0.07
C PRO A 265 31.72 -48.73 0.98
N ALA A 266 31.39 -47.68 1.78
CA ALA A 266 31.92 -47.30 3.13
C ALA A 266 32.78 -46.02 3.34
N THR A 267 32.12 -45.00 3.91
CA THR A 267 32.53 -44.04 4.99
C THR A 267 33.94 -43.43 5.07
N ALA A 268 34.00 -42.08 5.11
CA ALA A 268 34.69 -41.31 6.15
C ALA A 268 34.15 -39.85 6.26
N VAL A 269 34.00 -39.34 7.48
CA VAL A 269 33.61 -37.94 7.79
C VAL A 269 34.86 -37.08 8.00
N PRO A 270 34.92 -35.81 7.55
CA PRO A 270 35.88 -34.83 8.02
C PRO A 270 35.29 -33.97 9.15
N THR A 271 35.97 -33.95 10.30
CA THR A 271 35.61 -33.16 11.49
C THR A 271 35.95 -31.68 11.30
N ASN A 272 35.03 -30.80 11.70
CA ASN A 272 35.23 -29.35 11.65
C ASN A 272 36.32 -28.92 12.66
N THR A 273 37.28 -28.06 12.26
CA THR A 273 38.35 -27.56 13.13
C THR A 273 38.44 -26.04 13.06
N LYS A 274 38.01 -25.39 14.15
CA LYS A 274 38.01 -23.94 14.33
C LYS A 274 39.42 -23.35 14.16
N VAL A 275 39.58 -22.44 13.19
CA VAL A 275 40.80 -21.64 12.99
C VAL A 275 40.64 -20.31 13.75
N ALA A 276 41.65 -19.92 14.51
CA ALA A 276 41.66 -18.62 15.19
C ALA A 276 42.21 -17.52 14.27
N PRO A 277 41.70 -16.28 14.34
CA PRO A 277 42.16 -15.17 13.50
C PRO A 277 43.61 -14.77 13.81
N THR A 278 44.32 -14.28 12.79
CA THR A 278 45.73 -13.90 12.86
C THR A 278 45.97 -12.50 13.46
N PRO A 279 47.15 -12.24 14.07
CA PRO A 279 47.38 -11.01 14.86
C PRO A 279 47.28 -9.67 14.10
N ASP A 280 47.46 -9.66 12.77
CA ASP A 280 47.40 -8.42 11.97
C ASP A 280 45.99 -7.78 11.94
N ALA A 281 44.93 -8.53 12.27
CA ALA A 281 43.57 -7.99 12.35
C ALA A 281 43.33 -7.09 13.58
N LEU A 282 44.10 -7.23 14.66
CA LEU A 282 43.95 -6.38 15.86
C LEU A 282 44.55 -4.99 15.67
N ALA A 283 45.69 -4.88 14.97
CA ALA A 283 46.44 -3.63 14.86
C ALA A 283 45.68 -2.54 14.07
N THR A 284 44.82 -2.93 13.14
CA THR A 284 43.97 -2.02 12.35
C THR A 284 42.74 -1.55 13.14
N ARG A 285 42.33 -2.30 14.18
CA ARG A 285 41.10 -2.08 14.96
C ARG A 285 41.23 -0.85 15.87
N GLU A 286 42.33 -0.71 16.60
CA GLU A 286 42.60 0.46 17.48
C GLU A 286 42.65 1.79 16.71
N SER A 287 43.12 1.79 15.45
CA SER A 287 43.19 3.02 14.62
C SER A 287 41.83 3.52 14.13
N ILE A 288 40.83 2.64 14.04
CA ILE A 288 39.48 2.99 13.55
C ILE A 288 38.61 3.49 14.72
N GLU A 289 38.67 2.82 15.88
CA GLU A 289 37.97 3.25 17.10
C GLU A 289 38.37 4.66 17.55
N ALA A 290 39.67 5.00 17.48
CA ALA A 290 40.16 6.34 17.82
C ALA A 290 39.65 7.45 16.89
N THR A 291 39.20 7.10 15.68
CA THR A 291 38.58 8.04 14.73
C THR A 291 37.07 8.14 14.96
N ARG A 292 36.40 7.01 15.25
CA ARG A 292 34.94 6.94 15.49
C ARG A 292 34.50 7.69 16.76
N ALA A 293 35.36 7.77 17.78
CA ALA A 293 35.10 8.49 19.02
C ALA A 293 35.05 10.03 18.88
N ALA A 294 35.38 10.60 17.70
CA ALA A 294 35.41 12.05 17.48
C ALA A 294 34.12 12.63 16.83
N GLU A 295 33.26 11.79 16.25
CA GLU A 295 32.07 12.24 15.50
C GLU A 295 30.72 11.81 16.11
N ALA A 296 30.74 10.98 17.16
CA ALA A 296 29.53 10.58 17.88
C ALA A 296 29.05 11.66 18.88
N SER A 297 28.29 12.64 18.39
CA SER A 297 27.37 13.43 19.21
C SER A 297 25.98 13.38 18.56
N PRO A 298 25.10 12.47 19.00
CA PRO A 298 23.75 12.38 18.45
C PRO A 298 23.01 13.68 18.74
N THR A 299 22.50 14.31 17.68
CA THR A 299 21.53 15.40 17.83
C THR A 299 20.24 14.78 18.39
N PRO A 300 19.58 15.38 19.40
CA PRO A 300 18.33 14.83 19.91
C PRO A 300 17.30 14.72 18.78
N ALA A 301 16.77 13.51 18.57
CA ALA A 301 15.66 13.31 17.66
C ALA A 301 14.47 14.19 18.10
N ALA A 302 13.78 14.78 17.12
CA ALA A 302 12.55 15.49 17.40
C ALA A 302 11.51 14.48 17.94
N PRO A 303 10.66 14.87 18.92
CA PRO A 303 9.62 13.98 19.41
C PRO A 303 8.69 13.59 18.24
N PRO A 304 8.29 12.32 18.14
CA PRO A 304 7.46 11.83 17.04
C PRO A 304 6.11 12.57 17.01
N PRO A 305 5.53 12.79 15.82
CA PRO A 305 4.16 13.27 15.73
C PRO A 305 3.21 12.23 16.38
N PRO A 306 2.20 12.66 17.16
CA PRO A 306 1.22 11.74 17.71
C PRO A 306 0.44 11.06 16.58
N SER A 307 -0.05 9.85 16.83
CA SER A 307 -0.87 9.06 15.91
C SER A 307 -1.98 9.89 15.27
N SER A 308 -1.75 10.30 14.03
CA SER A 308 -2.68 11.14 13.27
C SER A 308 -3.44 10.26 12.29
N ASN A 309 -4.70 9.96 12.62
CA ASN A 309 -5.61 9.27 11.69
C ASN A 309 -5.59 9.98 10.33
N LEU A 310 -5.40 9.19 9.27
CA LEU A 310 -5.31 9.69 7.91
C LEU A 310 -6.61 10.43 7.55
N ALA A 311 -6.49 11.69 7.12
CA ALA A 311 -7.65 12.51 6.80
C ALA A 311 -8.22 12.13 5.42
N ALA A 312 -9.51 11.83 5.35
CA ALA A 312 -10.18 11.57 4.07
C ALA A 312 -10.19 12.85 3.22
N ILE A 313 -9.88 12.70 1.93
CA ILE A 313 -10.00 13.76 0.91
C ILE A 313 -11.35 13.73 0.20
N PHE A 314 -12.04 12.58 0.26
CA PHE A 314 -13.39 12.40 -0.23
C PHE A 314 -14.15 11.43 0.67
N GLY A 315 -15.44 11.68 0.89
CA GLY A 315 -16.31 10.81 1.68
C GLY A 315 -16.18 10.94 3.20
N PRO A 316 -16.84 10.04 3.97
CA PRO A 316 -17.66 8.92 3.50
C PRO A 316 -18.96 9.36 2.82
N ILE A 317 -19.22 8.86 1.61
CA ILE A 317 -20.49 9.05 0.88
C ILE A 317 -21.31 7.74 0.87
N ASN A 318 -22.63 7.88 1.04
CA ASN A 318 -23.60 6.83 0.76
C ASN A 318 -24.50 7.32 -0.38
N SER A 319 -24.64 6.53 -1.45
CA SER A 319 -25.43 6.92 -2.64
C SER A 319 -25.93 5.67 -3.38
N THR A 320 -26.42 5.86 -4.59
CA THR A 320 -26.88 4.81 -5.50
C THR A 320 -26.47 5.14 -6.92
N LEU A 321 -25.82 4.20 -7.61
CA LEU A 321 -25.65 4.25 -9.05
C LEU A 321 -26.96 3.80 -9.72
N PRO A 322 -27.64 4.63 -10.52
CA PRO A 322 -28.84 4.21 -11.24
C PRO A 322 -28.48 3.23 -12.35
N HIS A 323 -29.39 2.33 -12.73
CA HIS A 323 -29.22 1.50 -13.93
C HIS A 323 -30.10 2.03 -15.07
N ASN A 324 -29.48 2.46 -16.17
CA ASN A 324 -30.18 2.96 -17.36
C ASN A 324 -29.78 2.11 -18.59
N ASP A 325 -30.77 1.63 -19.37
CA ASP A 325 -30.50 0.89 -20.62
C ASP A 325 -30.21 1.86 -21.78
N ASP A 326 -29.09 2.56 -21.67
CA ASP A 326 -28.56 3.48 -22.70
C ASP A 326 -27.11 3.18 -23.15
N ALA A 327 -26.51 2.13 -22.58
CA ALA A 327 -25.17 1.60 -22.86
C ALA A 327 -23.98 2.51 -22.46
N PHE A 328 -24.20 3.44 -21.53
CA PHE A 328 -23.13 4.15 -20.83
C PHE A 328 -22.82 3.53 -19.47
N ILE A 329 -21.59 3.73 -18.99
CA ILE A 329 -21.20 3.30 -17.64
C ILE A 329 -21.69 4.33 -16.64
N GLU A 330 -22.46 3.87 -15.67
CA GLU A 330 -23.05 4.72 -14.64
C GLU A 330 -22.01 4.97 -13.55
N THR A 331 -21.71 6.24 -13.29
CA THR A 331 -20.53 6.69 -12.54
C THR A 331 -20.88 7.66 -11.40
N ASP A 332 -20.22 7.51 -10.26
CA ASP A 332 -20.24 8.48 -9.16
C ASP A 332 -18.80 8.91 -8.85
N TYR A 333 -18.46 10.14 -9.27
CA TYR A 333 -17.12 10.68 -9.25
C TYR A 333 -16.73 11.21 -7.87
N ALA A 334 -15.51 10.89 -7.43
CA ALA A 334 -14.87 11.62 -6.38
C ALA A 334 -14.29 12.94 -6.92
N ASP A 335 -14.55 14.06 -6.24
CA ASP A 335 -13.90 15.37 -6.49
C ASP A 335 -12.40 15.38 -6.06
N ALA A 336 -11.69 14.27 -6.27
CA ALA A 336 -10.32 14.04 -5.82
C ALA A 336 -9.56 13.05 -6.73
N SER A 337 -8.36 13.47 -7.16
CA SER A 337 -7.58 12.78 -8.20
C SER A 337 -6.15 12.42 -7.74
N PRO A 338 -5.91 11.82 -6.55
CA PRO A 338 -4.58 11.44 -6.09
C PRO A 338 -3.95 10.34 -6.97
N ALA A 339 -2.61 10.37 -7.15
CA ALA A 339 -1.90 9.25 -7.77
C ALA A 339 -1.85 8.02 -6.84
N ASN A 340 -1.59 8.25 -5.55
CA ASN A 340 -1.46 7.23 -4.51
C ASN A 340 -2.56 7.43 -3.47
N PHE A 341 -3.38 6.40 -3.22
CA PHE A 341 -4.53 6.51 -2.34
C PHE A 341 -4.93 5.19 -1.69
N VAL A 342 -5.67 5.29 -0.60
CA VAL A 342 -6.51 4.22 -0.07
C VAL A 342 -7.96 4.53 -0.42
N MET A 343 -8.69 3.52 -0.86
CA MET A 343 -10.13 3.55 -1.11
C MET A 343 -10.82 2.48 -0.29
N SER A 344 -12.00 2.80 0.24
CA SER A 344 -12.92 1.86 0.85
C SER A 344 -14.34 2.19 0.43
N VAL A 345 -15.14 1.18 0.09
CA VAL A 345 -16.59 1.28 -0.14
C VAL A 345 -17.26 -0.04 0.22
N GLU A 346 -18.47 0.01 0.74
CA GLU A 346 -19.37 -1.13 0.88
C GLU A 346 -20.37 -1.12 -0.30
N MET A 347 -20.15 -1.98 -1.30
CA MET A 347 -21.06 -2.14 -2.44
C MET A 347 -22.18 -3.10 -2.08
N ILE A 348 -23.44 -2.76 -2.41
CA ILE A 348 -24.61 -3.61 -2.12
C ILE A 348 -25.11 -4.23 -3.43
N ASN A 349 -25.30 -5.54 -3.44
CA ASN A 349 -25.74 -6.26 -4.63
C ASN A 349 -27.15 -5.79 -5.05
N PRO A 350 -27.35 -5.27 -6.28
CA PRO A 350 -28.62 -4.72 -6.73
C PRO A 350 -29.71 -5.79 -6.82
N TYR A 351 -29.32 -7.00 -7.22
CA TYR A 351 -30.19 -8.17 -7.32
C TYR A 351 -29.39 -9.48 -7.27
N GLY A 352 -30.09 -10.60 -7.10
CA GLY A 352 -29.48 -11.94 -7.08
C GLY A 352 -29.48 -12.59 -8.47
N SER A 353 -28.66 -13.63 -8.62
CA SER A 353 -28.38 -14.37 -9.87
C SER A 353 -29.58 -15.02 -10.59
N VAL A 354 -30.78 -15.00 -10.00
CA VAL A 354 -32.02 -15.44 -10.66
C VAL A 354 -32.68 -14.29 -11.43
N THR A 355 -32.41 -13.05 -11.05
CA THR A 355 -32.96 -11.83 -11.66
C THR A 355 -32.10 -11.39 -12.85
N GLY A 356 -30.78 -11.41 -12.69
CA GLY A 356 -29.80 -11.02 -13.70
C GLY A 356 -28.38 -11.05 -13.13
N ASP A 357 -27.40 -10.79 -13.99
CA ASP A 357 -26.01 -10.55 -13.62
C ASP A 357 -25.77 -9.07 -13.34
N TRP A 358 -24.78 -8.77 -12.51
CA TRP A 358 -24.37 -7.40 -12.18
C TRP A 358 -22.84 -7.30 -12.21
N ASP A 359 -22.35 -6.09 -12.41
CA ASP A 359 -20.96 -5.75 -12.22
C ASP A 359 -20.85 -4.41 -11.51
N PHE A 360 -19.76 -4.22 -10.76
CA PHE A 360 -19.40 -2.92 -10.22
C PHE A 360 -17.89 -2.84 -10.01
N GLY A 361 -17.36 -1.64 -9.86
CA GLY A 361 -15.92 -1.45 -9.80
C GLY A 361 -15.49 -0.01 -9.61
N LEU A 362 -14.20 0.21 -9.88
CA LEU A 362 -13.52 1.49 -9.77
C LEU A 362 -12.96 1.89 -11.14
N ILE A 363 -13.28 3.11 -11.56
CA ILE A 363 -12.52 3.86 -12.56
C ILE A 363 -11.50 4.71 -11.80
N PHE A 364 -10.23 4.69 -12.21
CA PHE A 364 -9.17 5.46 -11.56
C PHE A 364 -8.06 5.84 -12.53
N ARG A 365 -7.25 6.85 -12.19
CA ARG A 365 -6.21 7.41 -13.08
C ARG A 365 -6.77 7.83 -14.45
N GLN A 366 -8.04 8.26 -14.46
CA GLN A 366 -8.70 8.77 -15.66
C GLN A 366 -8.09 10.12 -16.04
N ALA A 367 -7.62 10.25 -17.28
CA ALA A 367 -7.05 11.49 -17.81
C ALA A 367 -8.06 12.25 -18.69
N GLU A 368 -8.80 11.50 -19.52
CA GLU A 368 -9.94 11.94 -20.30
C GLU A 368 -11.01 10.82 -20.29
N ILE A 369 -12.21 11.08 -20.79
CA ILE A 369 -13.25 10.06 -20.94
C ILE A 369 -12.72 8.94 -21.86
N ASP A 370 -12.92 7.68 -21.46
CA ASP A 370 -12.37 6.50 -22.15
C ASP A 370 -10.83 6.43 -22.16
N ASP A 371 -10.16 7.20 -21.30
CA ASP A 371 -8.72 7.09 -21.05
C ASP A 371 -8.49 6.90 -19.53
N GLU A 372 -8.62 5.65 -19.05
CA GLU A 372 -8.72 5.30 -17.62
C GLU A 372 -8.32 3.85 -17.27
N MET A 373 -7.96 3.60 -16.00
CA MET A 373 -7.86 2.24 -15.45
C MET A 373 -9.23 1.78 -14.93
N ARG A 374 -9.60 0.52 -15.21
CA ARG A 374 -10.86 -0.11 -14.79
C ARG A 374 -10.60 -1.39 -14.00
N LEU A 375 -10.96 -1.40 -12.73
CA LEU A 375 -10.99 -2.60 -11.87
C LEU A 375 -12.44 -3.00 -11.60
N VAL A 376 -12.87 -4.15 -12.11
CA VAL A 376 -14.28 -4.57 -12.13
C VAL A 376 -14.46 -5.94 -11.49
N VAL A 377 -15.51 -6.10 -10.67
CA VAL A 377 -15.97 -7.36 -10.08
C VAL A 377 -17.39 -7.67 -10.57
N ARG A 378 -17.67 -8.94 -10.86
CA ARG A 378 -18.93 -9.41 -11.46
C ARG A 378 -19.67 -10.40 -10.56
N SER A 379 -20.98 -10.55 -10.78
CA SER A 379 -21.88 -11.48 -10.05
C SER A 379 -21.47 -12.96 -10.12
N ASP A 380 -20.80 -13.37 -11.20
CA ASP A 380 -20.21 -14.72 -11.34
C ASP A 380 -18.93 -14.91 -10.50
N GLY A 381 -18.43 -13.83 -9.91
CA GLY A 381 -17.19 -13.75 -9.13
C GLY A 381 -15.94 -13.66 -9.99
N SER A 382 -16.03 -13.44 -11.30
CA SER A 382 -14.86 -12.97 -12.07
C SER A 382 -14.52 -11.52 -11.70
N TRP A 383 -13.22 -11.20 -11.74
CA TRP A 383 -12.74 -9.82 -11.67
C TRP A 383 -11.70 -9.58 -12.76
N SER A 384 -11.58 -8.34 -13.25
CA SER A 384 -10.51 -7.95 -14.17
C SER A 384 -10.01 -6.53 -13.94
N LEU A 385 -8.75 -6.31 -14.30
CA LEU A 385 -8.07 -5.04 -14.39
C LEU A 385 -7.72 -4.77 -15.85
N ASN A 386 -8.15 -3.63 -16.36
CA ASN A 386 -7.91 -3.20 -17.73
C ASN A 386 -7.42 -1.75 -17.76
N ASP A 387 -6.54 -1.44 -18.71
CA ASP A 387 -6.16 -0.09 -19.09
C ASP A 387 -6.90 0.28 -20.37
N ARG A 388 -7.82 1.23 -20.28
CA ARG A 388 -8.58 1.72 -21.42
C ARG A 388 -7.93 2.96 -21.99
N ILE A 389 -7.66 2.94 -23.29
CA ILE A 389 -7.06 4.04 -24.05
C ILE A 389 -7.92 4.27 -25.29
N ALA A 390 -8.72 5.34 -25.25
CA ALA A 390 -9.79 5.59 -26.20
C ALA A 390 -10.70 4.36 -26.36
N ASP A 391 -11.00 3.93 -27.59
CA ASP A 391 -11.88 2.79 -27.84
C ASP A 391 -11.26 1.42 -27.44
N GLU A 392 -9.94 1.33 -27.23
CA GLU A 392 -9.26 0.08 -26.90
C GLU A 392 -9.28 -0.21 -25.39
N ASN A 393 -9.63 -1.44 -25.01
CA ASN A 393 -9.63 -1.91 -23.62
C ASN A 393 -8.53 -2.95 -23.45
N ASN A 394 -7.34 -2.51 -23.04
CA ASN A 394 -6.16 -3.35 -22.91
C ASN A 394 -6.24 -4.15 -21.60
N PHE A 395 -6.30 -5.47 -21.74
CA PHE A 395 -6.25 -6.39 -20.61
C PHE A 395 -4.91 -6.30 -19.88
N ILE A 396 -4.95 -6.26 -18.54
CA ILE A 396 -3.74 -6.36 -17.69
C ILE A 396 -3.79 -7.64 -16.85
N GLN A 397 -4.84 -7.82 -16.06
CA GLN A 397 -4.99 -8.96 -15.14
C GLN A 397 -6.46 -9.39 -14.98
N GLU A 398 -6.67 -10.64 -14.55
CA GLU A 398 -7.97 -11.14 -14.09
C GLU A 398 -7.81 -12.19 -12.99
N GLY A 399 -8.92 -12.54 -12.34
CA GLY A 399 -8.99 -13.68 -11.45
C GLY A 399 -10.41 -14.00 -11.01
N ASN A 400 -10.53 -14.71 -9.90
CA ASN A 400 -11.82 -15.13 -9.35
C ASN A 400 -11.91 -14.83 -7.84
N VAL A 401 -13.03 -14.21 -7.45
CA VAL A 401 -13.42 -13.88 -6.08
C VAL A 401 -14.69 -14.61 -5.62
N SER A 402 -15.19 -15.62 -6.35
CA SER A 402 -16.45 -16.31 -6.01
C SER A 402 -16.48 -16.92 -4.59
N GLN A 403 -15.32 -17.14 -3.96
CA GLN A 403 -15.20 -17.62 -2.57
C GLN A 403 -15.14 -16.52 -1.50
N TYR A 404 -14.89 -15.27 -1.90
CA TYR A 404 -14.80 -14.09 -1.03
C TYR A 404 -16.03 -13.18 -1.15
N LEU A 405 -16.76 -13.29 -2.26
CA LEU A 405 -17.96 -12.51 -2.55
C LEU A 405 -19.15 -13.01 -1.71
N ASN A 406 -19.95 -12.09 -1.19
CA ASN A 406 -21.31 -12.35 -0.73
C ASN A 406 -22.24 -12.11 -1.93
N PRO A 407 -22.83 -13.14 -2.59
CA PRO A 407 -23.55 -12.95 -3.86
C PRO A 407 -25.07 -12.75 -3.69
N ASP A 408 -25.60 -12.86 -2.48
CA ASP A 408 -27.03 -12.78 -2.22
C ASP A 408 -27.58 -11.35 -2.44
N LEU A 409 -28.85 -11.24 -2.86
CA LEU A 409 -29.54 -9.96 -3.07
C LEU A 409 -29.49 -9.09 -1.80
N GLY A 410 -29.03 -7.86 -1.92
CA GLY A 410 -28.96 -6.90 -0.81
C GLY A 410 -27.90 -7.22 0.24
N SER A 411 -27.10 -8.27 0.06
CA SER A 411 -25.85 -8.45 0.80
C SER A 411 -24.83 -7.43 0.32
N SER A 412 -23.92 -7.07 1.23
CA SER A 412 -22.84 -6.14 0.94
C SER A 412 -21.49 -6.82 0.75
N ASN A 413 -20.64 -6.14 0.00
CA ASN A 413 -19.27 -6.50 -0.30
C ASN A 413 -18.37 -5.28 -0.01
N LEU A 414 -17.52 -5.40 1.01
CA LEU A 414 -16.52 -4.39 1.34
C LEU A 414 -15.38 -4.48 0.31
N PHE A 415 -15.29 -3.48 -0.55
CA PHE A 415 -14.29 -3.34 -1.59
C PHE A 415 -13.25 -2.32 -1.10
N GLN A 416 -11.98 -2.73 -1.06
CA GLN A 416 -10.88 -1.87 -0.61
C GLN A 416 -9.71 -1.97 -1.59
N LEU A 417 -9.05 -0.84 -1.82
CA LEU A 417 -7.89 -0.75 -2.71
C LEU A 417 -6.86 0.18 -2.09
N ILE A 418 -5.61 -0.25 -2.05
CA ILE A 418 -4.46 0.60 -1.72
C ILE A 418 -3.63 0.76 -3.01
N ILE A 419 -3.31 1.99 -3.40
CA ILE A 419 -2.46 2.29 -4.55
C ILE A 419 -1.24 3.08 -4.10
N ILE A 420 -0.05 2.56 -4.42
CA ILE A 420 1.25 3.20 -4.21
C ILE A 420 2.04 3.06 -5.51
N ASP A 421 2.29 4.19 -6.17
CA ASP A 421 3.07 4.32 -7.40
C ASP A 421 2.56 3.41 -8.54
N ASP A 422 3.27 2.37 -8.95
CA ASP A 422 2.85 1.42 -9.98
C ASP A 422 2.16 0.15 -9.42
N ASN A 423 1.94 0.08 -8.11
CA ASN A 423 1.39 -1.09 -7.44
C ASN A 423 0.02 -0.81 -6.78
N GLY A 424 -0.94 -1.70 -7.02
CA GLY A 424 -2.21 -1.75 -6.28
C GLY A 424 -2.33 -2.99 -5.40
N TYR A 425 -3.05 -2.91 -4.29
CA TYR A 425 -3.37 -4.03 -3.40
C TYR A 425 -4.88 -4.10 -3.24
N PHE A 426 -5.50 -5.07 -3.92
CA PHE A 426 -6.94 -5.24 -3.95
C PHE A 426 -7.41 -6.20 -2.85
N PHE A 427 -8.38 -5.75 -2.06
CA PHE A 427 -9.00 -6.53 -1.00
C PHE A 427 -10.52 -6.57 -1.18
N LEU A 428 -11.13 -7.71 -0.86
CA LEU A 428 -12.58 -7.89 -0.84
C LEU A 428 -12.97 -8.58 0.47
N ASN A 429 -13.90 -7.99 1.22
CA ASN A 429 -14.39 -8.50 2.51
C ASN A 429 -13.29 -8.78 3.56
N ASN A 430 -12.20 -8.01 3.53
CA ASN A 430 -10.98 -8.19 4.35
C ASN A 430 -10.15 -9.45 4.00
N ASP A 431 -10.30 -9.99 2.79
CA ASP A 431 -9.35 -10.92 2.19
C ASP A 431 -8.53 -10.20 1.12
N PHE A 432 -7.22 -10.45 1.11
CA PHE A 432 -6.34 -10.00 0.03
C PHE A 432 -6.60 -10.84 -1.21
N ILE A 433 -6.80 -10.17 -2.36
CA ILE A 433 -7.20 -10.80 -3.61
C ILE A 433 -6.05 -10.86 -4.60
N SER A 434 -5.40 -9.72 -4.86
CA SER A 434 -4.26 -9.62 -5.77
C SER A 434 -3.46 -8.34 -5.53
N GLN A 435 -2.16 -8.42 -5.81
CA GLN A 435 -1.38 -7.25 -6.17
C GLN A 435 -1.68 -6.94 -7.64
N LEU A 436 -1.85 -5.66 -7.96
CA LEU A 436 -2.25 -5.16 -9.26
C LEU A 436 -1.07 -4.44 -9.90
N ASP A 437 -0.73 -4.83 -11.13
CA ASP A 437 0.23 -4.12 -11.97
C ASP A 437 -0.45 -2.88 -12.57
N LEU A 438 0.01 -1.71 -12.18
CA LEU A 438 -0.44 -0.40 -12.65
C LEU A 438 0.68 0.33 -13.43
N SER A 439 1.73 -0.39 -13.85
CA SER A 439 2.92 0.17 -14.49
C SER A 439 2.64 0.83 -15.85
N SER A 440 1.54 0.49 -16.52
CA SER A 440 1.11 1.19 -17.73
C SER A 440 0.75 2.66 -17.45
N ARG A 441 0.26 2.97 -16.23
CA ARG A 441 -0.30 4.28 -15.86
C ARG A 441 -0.04 4.63 -14.40
N THR A 442 0.97 5.46 -14.17
CA THR A 442 1.35 5.97 -12.84
C THR A 442 0.84 7.38 -12.53
N ASN A 443 0.30 8.09 -13.53
CA ASN A 443 -0.18 9.47 -13.36
C ASN A 443 -1.42 9.54 -12.44
N SER A 444 -1.54 10.65 -11.71
CA SER A 444 -2.80 11.08 -11.10
C SER A 444 -3.89 11.26 -12.15
N GLY A 445 -5.12 10.92 -11.81
CA GLY A 445 -6.30 11.14 -12.63
C GLY A 445 -7.57 10.89 -11.82
N ASP A 446 -8.73 11.18 -12.41
CA ASP A 446 -10.00 11.14 -11.69
C ASP A 446 -10.37 9.72 -11.26
N ILE A 447 -11.17 9.64 -10.20
CA ILE A 447 -11.57 8.39 -9.52
C ILE A 447 -13.09 8.38 -9.42
N ALA A 448 -13.73 7.28 -9.82
CA ALA A 448 -15.17 7.10 -9.73
C ALA A 448 -15.53 5.66 -9.37
N LEU A 449 -16.60 5.49 -8.59
CA LEU A 449 -17.29 4.20 -8.54
C LEU A 449 -18.16 4.06 -9.78
N ALA A 450 -18.33 2.82 -10.23
CA ALA A 450 -19.06 2.54 -11.45
C ALA A 450 -19.79 1.18 -11.44
N THR A 451 -20.82 1.09 -12.28
CA THR A 451 -21.63 -0.11 -12.60
C THR A 451 -21.96 -0.08 -14.09
N GLY A 452 -22.26 -1.23 -14.70
CA GLY A 452 -22.60 -1.29 -16.14
C GLY A 452 -21.38 -1.36 -17.06
N PHE A 453 -20.25 -1.88 -16.58
CA PHE A 453 -19.04 -2.07 -17.38
C PHE A 453 -19.24 -3.06 -18.54
N TYR A 454 -20.18 -4.00 -18.42
CA TYR A 454 -20.50 -4.99 -19.43
C TYR A 454 -21.96 -4.88 -19.90
N ALA A 455 -22.20 -5.12 -21.20
CA ALA A 455 -23.57 -5.14 -21.71
C ALA A 455 -24.41 -6.23 -21.01
N SER A 456 -25.67 -5.92 -20.70
CA SER A 456 -26.66 -6.79 -20.04
C SER A 456 -26.41 -7.16 -18.57
N THR A 457 -25.48 -6.49 -17.87
CA THR A 457 -25.33 -6.58 -16.40
C THR A 457 -26.11 -5.51 -15.63
N GLU A 458 -26.97 -4.77 -16.33
CA GLU A 458 -27.85 -3.76 -15.76
C GLU A 458 -29.32 -4.04 -16.08
N ILE A 459 -30.20 -3.66 -15.16
CA ILE A 459 -31.65 -3.80 -15.31
C ILE A 459 -32.27 -2.41 -15.15
N ASN A 460 -32.75 -1.86 -16.25
CA ASN A 460 -33.24 -0.49 -16.32
C ASN A 460 -34.29 -0.14 -15.24
N GLY A 461 -33.94 0.79 -14.36
CA GLY A 461 -34.78 1.25 -13.24
C GLY A 461 -34.50 0.57 -11.90
N GLU A 462 -33.60 -0.41 -11.85
CA GLU A 462 -32.92 -0.81 -10.62
C GLU A 462 -31.78 0.18 -10.29
N VAL A 463 -31.10 -0.03 -9.17
CA VAL A 463 -29.92 0.76 -8.74
C VAL A 463 -28.91 -0.15 -8.05
N THR A 464 -27.62 0.15 -8.13
CA THR A 464 -26.57 -0.40 -7.25
C THR A 464 -26.31 0.56 -6.09
N PRO A 465 -26.77 0.26 -4.87
CA PRO A 465 -26.49 1.08 -3.69
C PRO A 465 -25.05 0.89 -3.21
N TYR A 466 -24.47 1.92 -2.60
CA TYR A 466 -23.19 1.81 -1.92
C TYR A 466 -23.15 2.67 -0.65
N ASN A 467 -22.37 2.24 0.34
CA ASN A 467 -22.11 2.98 1.58
C ASN A 467 -20.62 3.26 1.77
N ASN A 468 -20.32 4.32 2.51
CA ASN A 468 -19.01 4.68 3.01
C ASN A 468 -17.92 4.80 1.93
N PHE A 469 -18.27 5.18 0.69
CA PHE A 469 -17.26 5.47 -0.33
C PHE A 469 -16.37 6.60 0.16
N THR A 470 -15.11 6.28 0.42
CA THR A 470 -14.15 7.15 1.07
C THR A 470 -12.79 6.99 0.42
N LEU A 471 -12.10 8.12 0.20
CA LEU A 471 -10.72 8.15 -0.30
C LEU A 471 -9.82 8.88 0.68
N TRP A 472 -8.60 8.36 0.82
CA TRP A 472 -7.52 8.96 1.58
C TRP A 472 -6.26 9.04 0.73
N PRO A 473 -5.51 10.14 0.74
CA PRO A 473 -4.21 10.21 0.06
C PRO A 473 -3.18 9.44 0.89
N VAL A 474 -2.28 8.70 0.25
CA VAL A 474 -1.14 8.09 0.96
C VAL A 474 0.19 8.67 0.50
N ALA A 475 1.07 8.87 1.47
CA ALA A 475 2.46 9.29 1.32
C ALA A 475 3.24 8.72 2.52
N SER A 476 4.54 8.47 2.36
CA SER A 476 5.36 8.03 3.50
C SER A 476 5.43 9.12 4.57
N VAL A 477 5.35 8.71 5.84
CA VAL A 477 5.63 9.56 7.00
C VAL A 477 7.05 9.37 7.53
N TYR A 478 7.68 8.26 7.16
CA TYR A 478 9.09 7.96 7.38
C TYR A 478 9.65 7.23 6.15
N GLY A 479 10.89 7.51 5.81
CA GLY A 479 11.61 6.83 4.74
C GLY A 479 11.29 7.28 3.30
N PRO A 480 11.99 6.70 2.31
CA PRO A 480 12.91 5.57 2.45
C PRO A 480 14.20 5.91 3.21
N THR A 481 14.60 5.04 4.14
CA THR A 481 15.90 5.10 4.84
C THR A 481 16.73 3.83 4.60
N SER A 482 18.02 3.91 4.91
CA SER A 482 18.95 2.78 4.75
C SER A 482 20.04 2.85 5.82
N GLY A 483 20.55 1.70 6.24
CA GLY A 483 21.53 1.59 7.30
C GLY A 483 22.00 0.16 7.52
N GLU A 484 22.66 -0.06 8.66
CA GLU A 484 23.23 -1.35 9.07
C GLU A 484 22.90 -1.60 10.54
N LEU A 485 22.28 -2.75 10.84
CA LEU A 485 22.04 -3.22 12.19
C LEU A 485 23.23 -4.07 12.64
N VAL A 486 24.16 -3.44 13.36
CA VAL A 486 25.43 -4.06 13.77
C VAL A 486 25.20 -5.14 14.84
N HIS A 487 25.70 -6.35 14.57
CA HIS A 487 25.63 -7.51 15.46
C HIS A 487 26.65 -7.39 16.60
N ALA A 488 26.23 -7.75 17.81
CA ALA A 488 27.03 -7.67 19.02
C ALA A 488 26.54 -8.71 20.02
N ILE A 489 27.44 -9.52 20.58
CA ILE A 489 27.06 -10.60 21.50
C ILE A 489 26.72 -10.02 22.89
N ASP A 490 25.53 -9.42 22.98
CA ASP A 490 24.93 -8.84 24.18
C ASP A 490 23.53 -9.38 24.48
N GLU A 491 23.04 -10.35 23.69
CA GLU A 491 21.71 -10.99 23.80
C GLU A 491 20.54 -10.00 23.60
N LEU A 492 20.76 -8.91 22.87
CA LEU A 492 19.73 -7.90 22.55
C LEU A 492 19.36 -7.89 21.07
N ILE A 493 18.06 -7.75 20.77
CA ILE A 493 17.56 -7.44 19.43
C ILE A 493 18.18 -6.13 18.95
N LYS A 494 18.74 -6.13 17.75
CA LYS A 494 19.28 -4.92 17.10
C LYS A 494 18.15 -4.28 16.29
N LEU A 495 17.97 -2.96 16.39
CA LEU A 495 16.83 -2.26 15.79
C LEU A 495 17.18 -0.87 15.24
N GLU A 496 16.45 -0.45 14.20
CA GLU A 496 16.32 0.94 13.76
C GLU A 496 14.86 1.36 13.95
N SER A 497 14.65 2.46 14.68
CA SER A 497 13.32 2.98 15.04
C SER A 497 12.87 4.05 14.04
N ALA A 498 11.69 3.87 13.45
CA ALA A 498 11.10 4.88 12.57
C ALA A 498 10.71 6.16 13.33
N ASN A 499 10.47 6.05 14.65
CA ASN A 499 9.83 7.07 15.47
C ASN A 499 8.46 7.47 14.88
N VAL A 500 7.65 6.47 14.52
CA VAL A 500 6.33 6.61 13.91
C VAL A 500 5.30 5.81 14.70
N ASP A 501 4.52 6.51 15.53
CA ASP A 501 3.43 5.94 16.32
C ASP A 501 2.16 5.79 15.45
N GLN A 502 1.94 4.61 14.87
CA GLN A 502 0.79 4.33 13.99
C GLN A 502 0.16 2.97 14.26
N LEU A 503 -1.18 2.92 14.29
CA LEU A 503 -1.95 1.68 14.47
C LEU A 503 -2.13 0.92 13.15
N ASN A 504 -2.41 1.67 12.09
CA ASN A 504 -2.66 1.18 10.74
C ASN A 504 -1.56 1.74 9.82
N PHE A 505 -0.81 0.87 9.17
CA PHE A 505 0.35 1.27 8.36
C PHE A 505 0.74 0.20 7.35
N ILE A 506 1.58 0.60 6.39
CA ILE A 506 2.42 -0.27 5.57
C ILE A 506 3.87 0.00 5.99
N ALA A 507 4.59 -1.06 6.33
CA ALA A 507 6.03 -1.04 6.55
C ALA A 507 6.70 -1.83 5.43
N ASP A 508 7.63 -1.17 4.74
CA ASP A 508 8.47 -1.74 3.68
C ASP A 508 9.93 -1.70 4.13
N ALA A 509 10.70 -2.75 3.86
CA ALA A 509 12.16 -2.73 3.98
C ALA A 509 12.80 -3.85 3.14
N THR A 510 13.94 -3.55 2.51
CA THR A 510 14.79 -4.54 1.84
C THR A 510 15.99 -4.83 2.72
N PHE A 511 16.09 -6.05 3.24
CA PHE A 511 17.22 -6.49 4.07
C PHE A 511 18.29 -7.19 3.22
N THR A 512 19.55 -7.00 3.56
CA THR A 512 20.69 -7.68 2.96
C THR A 512 21.18 -8.77 3.90
N ASN A 513 21.29 -10.01 3.41
CA ASN A 513 21.72 -11.15 4.19
C ASN A 513 23.15 -10.94 4.73
N PRO A 514 23.38 -10.95 6.05
CA PRO A 514 24.66 -10.54 6.66
C PRO A 514 25.80 -11.51 6.37
N PHE A 515 25.49 -12.80 6.16
CA PHE A 515 26.45 -13.85 5.85
C PHE A 515 25.75 -15.05 5.19
N ALA A 516 26.50 -15.97 4.59
CA ALA A 516 25.95 -17.19 4.01
C ALA A 516 25.39 -18.12 5.10
N VAL A 517 24.25 -18.78 4.84
CA VAL A 517 23.62 -19.80 5.74
C VAL A 517 24.51 -21.01 6.08
N SER A 518 25.64 -21.18 5.36
CA SER A 518 26.66 -22.20 5.66
C SER A 518 27.67 -21.77 6.74
N VAL A 519 27.65 -20.49 7.14
CA VAL A 519 28.48 -19.91 8.21
C VAL A 519 27.69 -19.96 9.51
N ASN A 520 26.48 -19.39 9.49
CA ASN A 520 25.53 -19.35 10.59
C ASN A 520 24.13 -19.02 10.03
N ASP A 521 23.09 -19.24 10.83
CA ASP A 521 21.74 -18.75 10.53
C ASP A 521 21.58 -17.26 10.87
N TRP A 522 20.61 -16.60 10.26
CA TRP A 522 20.28 -15.18 10.44
C TRP A 522 18.77 -14.98 10.52
N ASP A 523 18.36 -13.86 11.12
CA ASP A 523 16.96 -13.42 11.15
C ASP A 523 16.81 -11.90 10.96
N PHE A 524 15.66 -11.45 10.46
CA PHE A 524 15.27 -10.04 10.45
C PHE A 524 13.76 -9.87 10.23
N GLY A 525 13.26 -8.65 10.44
CA GLY A 525 11.87 -8.29 10.19
C GLY A 525 11.46 -6.97 10.84
N PHE A 526 10.24 -6.94 11.41
CA PHE A 526 9.66 -5.73 12.00
C PHE A 526 9.19 -5.94 13.44
N SER A 527 9.37 -4.93 14.29
CA SER A 527 8.57 -4.75 15.52
C SER A 527 7.54 -3.65 15.32
N PHE A 528 6.34 -3.81 15.90
CA PHE A 528 5.25 -2.84 15.74
C PHE A 528 4.24 -2.92 16.89
N ARG A 529 3.39 -1.88 17.00
CA ARG A 529 2.43 -1.67 18.12
C ARG A 529 3.12 -1.73 19.48
N THR A 530 4.25 -1.05 19.56
CA THR A 530 5.14 -1.00 20.71
C THR A 530 4.60 -0.05 21.80
N ASN A 531 3.70 -0.55 22.67
CA ASN A 531 3.20 0.22 23.81
C ASN A 531 3.79 -0.31 25.13
N GLY A 532 4.89 0.30 25.56
CA GLY A 532 5.58 -0.03 26.81
C GLY A 532 6.15 -1.45 26.80
N SER A 533 5.43 -2.39 27.41
CA SER A 533 5.80 -3.81 27.46
C SER A 533 5.16 -4.65 26.36
N PHE A 534 4.17 -4.12 25.64
CA PHE A 534 3.47 -4.84 24.58
C PHE A 534 4.09 -4.52 23.23
N LYS A 535 4.34 -5.55 22.42
CA LYS A 535 4.76 -5.40 21.02
C LYS A 535 4.56 -6.69 20.23
N TYR A 536 4.31 -6.53 18.94
CA TYR A 536 4.49 -7.61 17.98
C TYR A 536 5.91 -7.63 17.44
N TRP A 537 6.38 -8.83 17.11
CA TRP A 537 7.54 -9.08 16.28
C TRP A 537 7.15 -9.99 15.13
N LEU A 538 7.32 -9.52 13.90
CA LEU A 538 7.20 -10.33 12.68
C LEU A 538 8.61 -10.55 12.15
N VAL A 539 9.09 -11.79 12.21
CA VAL A 539 10.48 -12.15 11.92
C VAL A 539 10.51 -13.28 10.91
N ILE A 540 11.49 -13.25 9.99
CA ILE A 540 11.85 -14.38 9.13
C ILE A 540 13.26 -14.87 9.44
N GLY A 541 13.51 -16.16 9.27
CA GLY A 541 14.81 -16.79 9.47
C GLY A 541 15.35 -17.47 8.21
N SER A 542 16.67 -17.58 8.10
CA SER A 542 17.38 -18.34 7.06
C SER A 542 16.99 -19.82 6.98
N GLU A 543 16.47 -20.38 8.08
CA GLU A 543 15.94 -21.74 8.16
C GLU A 543 14.70 -21.98 7.27
N GLY A 544 14.11 -20.90 6.72
CA GLY A 544 12.97 -20.96 5.80
C GLY A 544 11.61 -20.85 6.48
N ASN A 545 11.54 -20.17 7.63
CA ASN A 545 10.34 -19.96 8.43
C ASN A 545 10.10 -18.46 8.73
N TRP A 546 8.86 -18.13 9.04
CA TRP A 546 8.46 -16.84 9.60
C TRP A 546 7.61 -17.05 10.86
N GLN A 547 7.70 -16.11 11.79
CA GLN A 547 6.90 -16.10 13.02
C GLN A 547 6.37 -14.70 13.32
N LEU A 548 5.16 -14.66 13.87
CA LEU A 548 4.58 -13.51 14.54
C LEU A 548 4.48 -13.82 16.04
N VAL A 549 5.26 -13.11 16.84
CA VAL A 549 5.27 -13.22 18.30
C VAL A 549 4.61 -11.99 18.91
N ASP A 550 3.67 -12.22 19.83
CA ASP A 550 3.06 -11.22 20.70
C ASP A 550 3.74 -11.30 22.07
N ARG A 551 4.42 -10.22 22.46
CA ARG A 551 5.00 -10.11 23.80
C ARG A 551 4.07 -9.33 24.71
N GLN A 552 3.64 -9.95 25.80
CA GLN A 552 2.65 -9.40 26.72
C GLN A 552 3.23 -9.14 28.12
N GLY A 553 3.72 -7.92 28.37
CA GLY A 553 4.07 -7.51 29.73
C GLY A 553 5.48 -7.88 30.18
N SER A 554 5.70 -9.13 30.59
CA SER A 554 7.01 -9.61 31.06
C SER A 554 7.97 -9.91 29.89
N ALA A 555 9.22 -10.20 30.21
CA ALA A 555 10.15 -10.85 29.27
C ALA A 555 9.87 -12.36 29.12
N ASP A 556 9.14 -12.97 30.05
CA ASP A 556 8.83 -14.41 30.04
C ASP A 556 7.48 -14.74 29.36
N ASP A 557 6.71 -13.72 28.97
CA ASP A 557 5.33 -13.84 28.46
C ASP A 557 5.29 -13.57 26.94
N GLU A 558 6.01 -14.40 26.19
CA GLU A 558 6.03 -14.38 24.71
C GLU A 558 5.13 -15.49 24.15
N LEU A 559 4.25 -15.12 23.21
CA LEU A 559 3.30 -16.03 22.58
C LEU A 559 3.43 -15.95 21.05
N THR A 560 3.83 -17.05 20.41
CA THR A 560 3.69 -17.21 18.96
C THR A 560 2.21 -17.20 18.60
N VAL A 561 1.76 -16.14 17.91
CA VAL A 561 0.37 -15.96 17.47
C VAL A 561 0.13 -16.60 16.12
N ALA A 562 1.12 -16.53 15.23
CA ALA A 562 1.11 -17.19 13.94
C ALA A 562 2.54 -17.56 13.51
N GLU A 563 2.68 -18.58 12.68
CA GLU A 563 3.95 -19.01 12.09
C GLU A 563 3.70 -19.78 10.80
N GLY A 564 4.73 -19.95 9.99
CA GLY A 564 4.69 -20.79 8.79
C GLY A 564 6.03 -20.83 8.06
N ASP A 565 6.07 -21.56 6.94
CA ASP A 565 7.26 -21.62 6.09
C ASP A 565 7.32 -20.40 5.15
N THR A 566 8.53 -20.03 4.71
CA THR A 566 8.77 -19.04 3.65
C THR A 566 9.11 -19.74 2.33
N PHE A 567 8.53 -19.31 1.21
CA PHE A 567 8.61 -20.04 -0.07
C PHE A 567 9.39 -19.32 -1.19
N ASN A 568 10.03 -18.18 -0.89
CA ASN A 568 10.76 -17.38 -1.89
C ASN A 568 11.94 -16.61 -1.25
N LEU A 569 12.68 -17.24 -0.33
CA LEU A 569 13.76 -16.59 0.41
C LEU A 569 15.09 -16.69 -0.37
N ASN A 570 15.72 -15.56 -0.64
CA ASN A 570 17.08 -15.51 -1.18
C ASN A 570 18.06 -15.81 -0.03
N LEU A 571 18.89 -16.85 -0.17
CA LEU A 571 19.75 -17.37 0.92
C LEU A 571 21.25 -17.12 0.71
N GLY A 572 21.63 -16.53 -0.42
CA GLY A 572 23.02 -16.19 -0.72
C GLY A 572 23.55 -15.06 0.17
N GLU A 573 24.86 -15.07 0.37
CA GLU A 573 25.58 -13.99 1.06
C GLU A 573 25.45 -12.67 0.30
N ASN A 574 25.06 -11.59 0.98
CA ASN A 574 24.74 -10.29 0.38
C ASN A 574 23.60 -10.32 -0.67
N GLU A 575 22.84 -11.41 -0.80
CA GLU A 575 21.54 -11.35 -1.48
C GLU A 575 20.53 -10.60 -0.60
N THR A 576 19.49 -10.06 -1.24
CA THR A 576 18.51 -9.19 -0.60
C THR A 576 17.13 -9.83 -0.50
N ASN A 577 16.39 -9.52 0.55
CA ASN A 577 15.01 -9.93 0.74
C ASN A 577 14.13 -8.71 1.12
N SER A 578 13.11 -8.44 0.31
CA SER A 578 12.14 -7.36 0.52
C SER A 578 10.96 -7.86 1.35
N LEU A 579 10.67 -7.18 2.46
CA LEU A 579 9.54 -7.48 3.34
C LEU A 579 8.54 -6.32 3.29
N ARG A 580 7.26 -6.65 3.12
CA ARG A 580 6.15 -5.72 3.30
C ARG A 580 5.15 -6.26 4.31
N LEU A 581 4.84 -5.44 5.32
CA LEU A 581 3.78 -5.68 6.29
C LEU A 581 2.71 -4.61 6.14
N ILE A 582 1.48 -5.03 5.80
CA ILE A 582 0.28 -4.19 5.85
C ILE A 582 -0.45 -4.51 7.15
N ALA A 583 -0.38 -3.64 8.15
CA ALA A 583 -1.16 -3.75 9.39
C ALA A 583 -2.38 -2.84 9.28
N TRP A 584 -3.60 -3.40 9.30
CA TRP A 584 -4.84 -2.63 9.14
C TRP A 584 -5.94 -3.15 10.06
N GLY A 585 -6.25 -2.37 11.11
CA GLY A 585 -7.23 -2.73 12.14
C GLY A 585 -6.80 -3.99 12.91
N ASN A 586 -7.59 -5.06 12.77
CA ASN A 586 -7.35 -6.34 13.43
C ASN A 586 -6.49 -7.31 12.61
N LEU A 587 -6.06 -6.94 11.39
CA LEU A 587 -5.43 -7.87 10.46
C LEU A 587 -4.05 -7.38 10.03
N GLY A 588 -3.11 -8.30 9.94
CA GLY A 588 -1.84 -8.10 9.24
C GLY A 588 -1.79 -8.95 7.98
N TYR A 589 -1.23 -8.39 6.91
CA TYR A 589 -0.94 -9.09 5.66
C TYR A 589 0.57 -8.99 5.40
N PHE A 590 1.22 -10.12 5.20
CA PHE A 590 2.66 -10.20 5.05
C PHE A 590 3.05 -10.66 3.64
N PHE A 591 4.05 -9.99 3.09
CA PHE A 591 4.62 -10.22 1.77
C PHE A 591 6.14 -10.33 1.88
N LEU A 592 6.71 -11.24 1.09
CA LEU A 592 8.14 -11.52 1.01
C LEU A 592 8.54 -11.59 -0.46
N ASN A 593 9.51 -10.77 -0.87
CA ASN A 593 9.98 -10.66 -2.25
C ASN A 593 8.81 -10.47 -3.25
N ASP A 594 7.95 -9.50 -2.91
CA ASP A 594 6.72 -9.11 -3.64
C ASP A 594 5.64 -10.21 -3.76
N GLU A 595 5.85 -11.39 -3.17
CA GLU A 595 4.84 -12.44 -3.08
C GLU A 595 4.07 -12.37 -1.75
N TYR A 596 2.74 -12.45 -1.83
CA TYR A 596 1.87 -12.55 -0.66
C TYR A 596 2.06 -13.89 0.06
N VAL A 597 2.46 -13.83 1.33
CA VAL A 597 2.71 -15.00 2.17
C VAL A 597 1.44 -15.40 2.92
N THR A 598 0.82 -14.47 3.66
CA THR A 598 -0.28 -14.81 4.58
C THR A 598 -1.06 -13.60 5.10
N LYS A 599 -2.22 -13.87 5.72
CA LYS A 599 -3.01 -12.97 6.56
C LYS A 599 -3.09 -13.56 7.97
N PHE A 600 -2.89 -12.73 8.99
CA PHE A 600 -2.96 -13.12 10.41
C PHE A 600 -3.72 -12.10 11.26
N ASP A 601 -4.12 -12.54 12.45
CA ASP A 601 -4.88 -11.74 13.42
C ASP A 601 -3.94 -10.99 14.39
N ILE A 602 -4.13 -9.68 14.51
CA ILE A 602 -3.43 -8.78 15.44
C ILE A 602 -4.43 -8.06 16.36
N SER A 603 -5.59 -8.67 16.64
CA SER A 603 -6.62 -8.12 17.53
C SER A 603 -6.25 -8.12 19.02
N ASN A 604 -5.24 -8.90 19.46
CA ASN A 604 -4.81 -8.94 20.86
C ASN A 604 -4.19 -7.63 21.35
N ASN A 605 -3.46 -6.93 20.47
CA ASN A 605 -2.89 -5.60 20.76
C ASN A 605 -3.35 -4.60 19.68
N GLN A 606 -4.18 -3.65 20.12
CA GLN A 606 -4.78 -2.59 19.31
C GLN A 606 -4.30 -1.19 19.74
N ASP A 607 -3.19 -1.13 20.48
CA ASP A 607 -2.51 0.14 20.73
C ASP A 607 -1.67 0.52 19.51
N SER A 608 -1.56 1.82 19.23
CA SER A 608 -0.51 2.31 18.35
C SER A 608 0.84 2.22 19.06
N GLY A 609 1.91 2.19 18.29
CA GLY A 609 3.26 2.32 18.82
C GLY A 609 4.26 2.50 17.69
N ASP A 610 5.52 2.71 18.06
CA ASP A 610 6.62 2.81 17.12
C ASP A 610 6.80 1.53 16.29
N ILE A 611 7.33 1.70 15.09
CA ILE A 611 7.58 0.66 14.11
C ILE A 611 9.08 0.62 13.85
N GLU A 612 9.68 -0.56 14.03
CA GLU A 612 11.12 -0.75 14.09
C GLU A 612 11.53 -1.83 13.08
N ALA A 613 12.58 -1.60 12.28
CA ALA A 613 13.25 -2.66 11.53
C ALA A 613 14.22 -3.39 12.47
N ILE A 614 14.21 -4.72 12.50
CA ILE A 614 14.91 -5.53 13.51
C ILE A 614 15.71 -6.70 12.92
N THR A 615 16.72 -7.16 13.67
CA THR A 615 17.52 -8.38 13.44
C THR A 615 18.06 -8.92 14.77
N ALA A 616 18.59 -10.14 14.78
CA ALA A 616 19.06 -10.83 15.99
C ALA A 616 17.93 -11.03 17.02
N PHE A 617 16.76 -11.44 16.53
CA PHE A 617 15.65 -11.94 17.36
C PHE A 617 16.07 -13.24 18.08
N TYR A 618 16.76 -14.14 17.37
CA TYR A 618 17.39 -15.31 17.98
C TYR A 618 18.86 -14.97 18.31
N PHE A 619 19.26 -15.17 19.57
CA PHE A 619 20.58 -14.78 20.07
C PHE A 619 21.75 -15.54 19.41
N ASP A 620 21.48 -16.67 18.76
CA ASP A 620 22.44 -17.46 18.00
C ASP A 620 22.38 -17.22 16.49
N HIS A 621 21.56 -16.27 16.02
CA HIS A 621 21.45 -15.85 14.62
C HIS A 621 22.28 -14.57 14.31
N GLU A 622 23.22 -14.20 15.18
CA GLU A 622 24.12 -13.06 15.00
C GLU A 622 25.62 -13.42 15.14
N ILE A 623 26.51 -12.66 14.49
CA ILE A 623 27.97 -12.82 14.58
C ILE A 623 28.62 -11.48 14.94
N GLU A 624 29.42 -11.46 16.03
CA GLU A 624 30.04 -10.23 16.55
C GLU A 624 30.81 -9.43 15.48
N GLY A 625 30.33 -8.23 15.16
CA GLY A 625 30.97 -7.31 14.23
C GLY A 625 30.57 -7.46 12.76
N GLU A 626 29.71 -8.44 12.43
CA GLU A 626 28.93 -8.40 11.19
C GLU A 626 27.73 -7.44 11.34
N ALA A 627 26.96 -7.22 10.27
CA ALA A 627 25.76 -6.39 10.33
C ALA A 627 24.72 -6.82 9.29
N THR A 628 23.44 -6.79 9.66
CA THR A 628 22.33 -6.91 8.69
C THR A 628 22.11 -5.53 8.06
N GLY A 629 22.37 -5.41 6.76
CA GLY A 629 22.05 -4.19 6.01
C GLY A 629 20.54 -4.06 5.80
N PHE A 630 20.02 -2.84 5.80
CA PHE A 630 18.65 -2.55 5.36
C PHE A 630 18.60 -1.34 4.43
N ALA A 631 17.67 -1.37 3.48
CA ALA A 631 17.38 -0.33 2.52
C ALA A 631 15.88 -0.13 2.37
N ASP A 632 15.50 1.00 1.77
CA ASP A 632 14.12 1.41 1.49
C ASP A 632 13.15 1.33 2.69
N PHE A 633 13.66 1.39 3.93
CA PHE A 633 12.83 1.28 5.13
C PHE A 633 11.87 2.47 5.20
N THR A 634 10.58 2.20 5.00
CA THR A 634 9.54 3.19 4.74
C THR A 634 8.28 2.85 5.52
N ILE A 635 7.67 3.87 6.16
CA ILE A 635 6.36 3.73 6.81
C ILE A 635 5.34 4.63 6.12
N ILE A 636 4.25 4.03 5.66
CA ILE A 636 3.09 4.71 5.05
C ILE A 636 1.88 4.51 5.97
N PRO A 637 1.22 5.57 6.46
CA PRO A 637 0.06 5.44 7.33
C PRO A 637 -1.18 4.99 6.54
N LEU A 638 -2.06 4.24 7.20
CA LEU A 638 -3.36 3.82 6.67
C LEU A 638 -4.50 4.42 7.53
N PRO A 639 -5.73 4.52 6.99
CA PRO A 639 -6.87 5.09 7.71
C PRO A 639 -7.45 4.17 8.79
#